data_AF-A0A2V5RBN0-F1
#
_entry.id   AF-A0A2V5RBN0-F1
#
_cell.length_a   1.000
_cell.length_b   1.000
_cell.length_c   1.000
_cell.angle_alpha   90.00
_cell.angle_beta   90.00
_cell.angle_gamma   90.00
#
_symmetry.space_group_name_H-M   'P 1'
#
loop_
_entity.id
_entity.type
_entity.pdbx_description
1 polymer ?
#
loop_
_entity_poly.entity_id
_entity_poly.type
_entity_poly.pdbx_seq_one_letter_code
_entity_poly.pdbx_strand_id
1 'polypeptide(L)'
;MTRQQHPRIPTCTYRLQFNRWFTFSQARQIVSYLGALGVSDVYASPYFQASPDSLHGYDITDHNKLNTAIGSRADYDAWIAELHAHSIGQVLDFVPNHVGIADSRNAWWMAVLENGLSSRYAPYFDIDWQPRKFDLRDKVLLPILSDQYGRVLERGELQLWFEEGTFYLLYGERTLPIAPGTYRYVLGIALQNLAEHGGEDFYAELQSILTALEYLPKRTETDPKRITERIREREIIKRRLERLCAEAPQVQQAIEKALAQINGKAGDARSFDALDELLNAQSYRLAFWRVAAEEINYRRFFDVNDLAAIRIELPKVFDAVHRFLLDLVSAGAVTGLRIDHPDGLYLPGEYFEKLQQRCAKALGIALPKDGRAIYMVAEKILTGSEGLRNDWRLHGTTGYDFANQVTQLLVDSSAEEAITKTFHRFIGHSVPFGHLLYAKKLQVMKLALANDVDVLGNMLDRLSERSRWYRDFTLEALSRTVRETIACFPVYRTYLAPGQPVSEEDHEIVERAISGAKRRNPAVDESIFNFLRDMLVFRFPANLDASGRAAHTHFVLKFQQTTGPIMAKGLEDTVFYIYNRLTALNEVGGQPQQFGLSIEAFHERNLDRQRNWSATLLATSTHDTKRSEDVRARIVAISEIPDLWRRSLQRWSVANRRWKRTINDAEAPDANEECLLYQTLLGTWPMRATGELEPVPSAEYVERIQAYMAKALHEAKINTSWIQPNEEWDAAVGTFVAKILDPSARNKFLPIFLPVAQEIARLGAVNSLTQTLLKLTSPGVPDIYQGTEIWDYSLVDPDNRRPVDYAQRREMLETLETAKPDELMHAWPDGRIKMFLTQRVLRFRREHADLFQRGEYLPLRASGIFAECCVGFARHLAGEWIAVIAPRLSSRVGFPPMGELWKDTIIELPEILSLRAMATGLPGVRPARKSNDPLREVPEISQQIGAETGKRDMRRGENQHHAEQKQVHEIDHDERKKCALIAQIRLIFQDHPACEGKMKRPRCANDRVKQLPVRLHIYEKIERAVNGDCENAVEREKVRCQCDPEVGFAGHHVSSVTGNTKPADASPHHPNPERMSKLVSENIDYDGARKTEERNHPQHCAQ
;
A
#
# COMPACT_ATOMS: atom_id res chain seq x y z
N MET A 1 18.91 30.86 17.27
CA MET A 1 17.68 30.33 16.65
C MET A 1 16.55 30.47 17.66
N THR A 2 15.63 31.40 17.43
CA THR A 2 14.36 31.47 18.18
C THR A 2 13.60 30.17 17.92
N ARG A 3 13.47 29.31 18.94
CA ARG A 3 12.69 28.06 18.86
C ARG A 3 11.27 28.43 18.43
N GLN A 4 10.89 28.07 17.20
CA GLN A 4 9.54 28.33 16.68
C GLN A 4 8.53 27.66 17.61
N GLN A 5 7.43 28.37 17.93
CA GLN A 5 6.34 27.85 18.77
C GLN A 5 5.47 26.79 18.06
N HIS A 6 5.76 26.48 16.79
CA HIS A 6 5.00 25.57 15.94
C HIS A 6 5.93 24.62 15.17
N PRO A 7 5.47 23.38 14.86
CA PRO A 7 6.27 22.40 14.13
C PRO A 7 6.60 22.86 12.70
N ARG A 8 7.72 22.39 12.16
CA ARG A 8 8.07 22.54 10.73
C ARG A 8 7.07 21.73 9.90
N ILE A 9 6.20 22.41 9.14
CA ILE A 9 5.31 21.78 8.15
C ILE A 9 6.01 21.77 6.79
N PRO A 10 6.17 20.61 6.13
CA PRO A 10 6.76 20.55 4.80
C PRO A 10 5.96 21.36 3.77
N THR A 11 6.63 21.98 2.79
CA THR A 11 5.96 22.51 1.59
C THR A 11 5.80 21.42 0.52
N CYS A 12 6.65 20.40 0.54
CA CYS A 12 6.58 19.19 -0.29
C CYS A 12 7.41 18.06 0.35
N THR A 13 6.90 16.84 0.32
CA THR A 13 7.66 15.63 0.69
C THR A 13 8.11 14.86 -0.54
N TYR A 14 9.27 14.21 -0.46
CA TYR A 14 9.77 13.28 -1.48
C TYR A 14 10.10 11.93 -0.84
N ARG A 15 9.35 10.87 -1.19
CA ARG A 15 9.46 9.54 -0.60
C ARG A 15 10.66 8.77 -1.15
N LEU A 16 11.58 8.36 -0.28
CA LEU A 16 12.73 7.50 -0.59
C LEU A 16 12.56 6.10 0.02
N GLN A 17 12.84 5.07 -0.78
CA GLN A 17 12.84 3.65 -0.41
C GLN A 17 14.28 3.21 -0.10
N PHE A 18 14.65 3.20 1.18
CA PHE A 18 15.95 2.71 1.64
C PHE A 18 16.00 1.18 1.65
N ASN A 19 17.11 0.64 1.14
CA ASN A 19 17.44 -0.78 1.16
C ASN A 19 18.95 -0.95 0.88
N ARG A 20 19.40 -2.20 0.68
CA ARG A 20 20.81 -2.49 0.40
C ARG A 20 21.37 -1.89 -0.89
N TRP A 21 20.52 -1.50 -1.85
CA TRP A 21 20.92 -0.89 -3.12
C TRP A 21 20.75 0.63 -3.14
N PHE A 22 19.92 1.17 -2.25
CA PHE A 22 19.76 2.61 -2.04
C PHE A 22 19.99 2.95 -0.56
N THR A 23 21.26 3.17 -0.23
CA THR A 23 21.79 3.41 1.13
C THR A 23 21.76 4.88 1.52
N PHE A 24 22.13 5.21 2.77
CA PHE A 24 22.35 6.60 3.19
C PHE A 24 23.38 7.32 2.31
N SER A 25 24.39 6.61 1.83
CA SER A 25 25.42 7.16 0.93
C SER A 25 24.86 7.54 -0.44
N GLN A 26 23.97 6.72 -1.03
CA GLN A 26 23.29 7.10 -2.28
C GLN A 26 22.27 8.22 -2.03
N ALA A 27 21.53 8.20 -0.93
CA ALA A 27 20.60 9.26 -0.58
C ALA A 27 21.30 10.61 -0.40
N ARG A 28 22.50 10.63 0.17
CA ARG A 28 23.34 11.84 0.29
C ARG A 28 23.68 12.45 -1.09
N GLN A 29 23.98 11.62 -2.09
CA GLN A 29 24.37 12.09 -3.43
C GLN A 29 23.25 12.80 -4.21
N ILE A 30 21.99 12.65 -3.78
CA ILE A 30 20.84 13.24 -4.47
C ILE A 30 20.27 14.46 -3.73
N VAL A 31 20.79 14.84 -2.56
CA VAL A 31 20.24 15.94 -1.76
C VAL A 31 20.24 17.27 -2.54
N SER A 32 21.32 17.55 -3.27
CA SER A 32 21.41 18.75 -4.12
C SER A 32 20.37 18.75 -5.24
N TYR A 33 20.12 17.59 -5.87
CA TYR A 33 19.07 17.39 -6.86
C TYR A 33 17.68 17.66 -6.28
N LEU A 34 17.37 17.08 -5.10
CA LEU A 34 16.08 17.28 -4.42
C LEU A 34 15.86 18.77 -4.08
N GLY A 35 16.92 19.44 -3.61
CA GLY A 35 16.89 20.89 -3.36
C GLY A 35 16.62 21.70 -4.63
N ALA A 36 17.27 21.35 -5.74
CA ALA A 36 17.10 22.01 -7.04
C ALA A 36 15.71 21.77 -7.66
N LEU A 37 15.12 20.58 -7.41
CA LEU A 37 13.74 20.24 -7.78
C LEU A 37 12.70 21.05 -6.98
N GLY A 38 13.04 21.47 -5.75
CA GLY A 38 12.17 22.27 -4.88
C GLY A 38 11.56 21.50 -3.71
N VAL A 39 12.07 20.30 -3.42
CA VAL A 39 11.67 19.49 -2.25
C VAL A 39 12.06 20.20 -0.95
N SER A 40 11.17 20.18 0.05
CA SER A 40 11.48 20.74 1.37
C SER A 40 11.85 19.69 2.40
N ASP A 41 11.31 18.47 2.27
CA ASP A 41 11.52 17.41 3.25
C ASP A 41 11.62 16.05 2.53
N VAL A 42 12.59 15.24 2.94
CA VAL A 42 12.64 13.83 2.53
C VAL A 42 11.67 13.04 3.40
N TYR A 43 10.84 12.23 2.77
CA TYR A 43 10.04 11.22 3.45
C TYR A 43 10.77 9.87 3.36
N ALA A 44 11.45 9.47 4.42
CA ALA A 44 12.26 8.26 4.45
C ALA A 44 11.41 7.04 4.80
N SER A 45 11.56 5.94 4.06
CA SER A 45 11.10 4.61 4.50
C SER A 45 11.76 4.18 5.83
N PRO A 46 11.24 3.14 6.51
CA PRO A 46 11.86 2.65 7.72
C PRO A 46 13.32 2.23 7.47
N TYR A 47 14.23 2.67 8.33
CA TYR A 47 15.66 2.33 8.28
C TYR A 47 16.19 1.75 9.59
N PHE A 48 15.29 1.37 10.49
CA PHE A 48 15.64 0.57 11.67
C PHE A 48 16.03 -0.85 11.24
N GLN A 49 16.79 -1.55 12.09
CA GLN A 49 17.27 -2.89 11.77
C GLN A 49 16.11 -3.82 11.39
N ALA A 50 16.19 -4.39 10.20
CA ALA A 50 15.25 -5.35 9.62
C ALA A 50 16.00 -6.61 9.13
N SER A 51 15.31 -7.56 8.50
CA SER A 51 15.94 -8.70 7.79
C SER A 51 17.05 -8.21 6.84
N PRO A 52 18.19 -8.92 6.65
CA PRO A 52 19.26 -8.47 5.77
C PRO A 52 18.76 -8.38 4.34
N ASP A 53 17.74 -9.19 4.02
CA ASP A 53 17.14 -9.25 2.72
C ASP A 53 15.98 -8.27 2.49
N SER A 54 15.59 -7.55 3.54
CA SER A 54 14.49 -6.59 3.47
C SER A 54 14.79 -5.48 2.46
N LEU A 55 13.83 -5.28 1.56
CA LEU A 55 13.86 -4.20 0.57
C LEU A 55 12.99 -3.01 0.96
N HIS A 56 12.35 -3.08 2.13
CA HIS A 56 11.30 -2.15 2.54
C HIS A 56 11.39 -1.68 4.00
N GLY A 57 11.99 -2.46 4.89
CA GLY A 57 12.23 -2.08 6.30
C GLY A 57 11.05 -2.25 7.27
N TYR A 58 9.84 -2.61 6.81
CA TYR A 58 8.68 -2.87 7.69
C TYR A 58 8.81 -4.09 8.63
N ASP A 59 9.67 -5.05 8.30
CA ASP A 59 10.00 -6.24 9.09
C ASP A 59 11.08 -5.97 10.14
N ILE A 60 10.85 -4.94 10.97
CA ILE A 60 11.82 -4.47 11.97
C ILE A 60 12.15 -5.59 12.98
N THR A 61 13.43 -5.89 13.16
CA THR A 61 13.95 -6.83 14.16
C THR A 61 14.49 -6.12 15.40
N ASP A 62 14.91 -4.85 15.30
CA ASP A 62 15.32 -4.01 16.43
C ASP A 62 15.08 -2.51 16.15
N HIS A 63 14.09 -1.90 16.81
CA HIS A 63 13.78 -0.47 16.72
C HIS A 63 14.89 0.45 17.23
N ASN A 64 15.89 -0.08 17.93
CA ASN A 64 16.94 0.70 18.57
C ASN A 64 18.30 0.66 17.86
N LYS A 65 18.31 0.17 16.61
CA LYS A 65 19.51 0.12 15.77
C LYS A 65 19.19 0.57 14.36
N LEU A 66 20.16 1.22 13.72
CA LEU A 66 20.12 1.45 12.27
C LEU A 66 20.32 0.12 11.55
N ASN A 67 19.67 -0.04 10.40
CA ASN A 67 19.87 -1.22 9.57
C ASN A 67 21.27 -1.24 8.96
N THR A 68 22.07 -2.23 9.32
CA THR A 68 23.43 -2.40 8.80
C THR A 68 23.48 -2.60 7.28
N ALA A 69 22.41 -3.08 6.64
CA ALA A 69 22.32 -3.19 5.19
C ALA A 69 22.12 -1.83 4.49
N ILE A 70 21.61 -0.82 5.20
CA ILE A 70 21.39 0.54 4.67
C ILE A 70 22.60 1.44 4.93
N GLY A 71 23.39 1.18 5.97
CA GLY A 71 24.63 1.91 6.21
C GLY A 71 25.01 2.03 7.67
N SER A 72 26.19 2.58 7.92
CA SER A 72 26.70 2.82 9.26
C SER A 72 26.09 4.08 9.89
N ARG A 73 26.34 4.28 11.19
CA ARG A 73 25.99 5.53 11.87
C ARG A 73 26.67 6.75 11.24
N ALA A 74 27.91 6.60 10.78
CA ALA A 74 28.64 7.68 10.11
C ALA A 74 27.99 8.06 8.76
N ASP A 75 27.53 7.07 7.99
CA ASP A 75 26.82 7.32 6.73
C ASP A 75 25.49 8.07 6.98
N TYR A 76 24.76 7.66 8.02
CA TYR A 76 23.54 8.34 8.45
C TYR A 76 23.81 9.80 8.85
N ASP A 77 24.77 10.04 9.74
CA ASP A 77 25.09 11.39 10.22
C ASP A 77 25.57 12.29 9.07
N ALA A 78 26.35 11.75 8.12
CA ALA A 78 26.78 12.47 6.92
C ALA A 78 25.60 12.83 5.99
N TRP A 79 24.62 11.94 5.85
CA TRP A 79 23.41 12.23 5.09
C TRP A 79 22.54 13.30 5.77
N ILE A 80 22.34 13.22 7.10
CA ILE A 80 21.61 14.25 7.85
C ILE A 80 22.30 15.62 7.75
N ALA A 81 23.63 15.67 7.85
CA ALA A 81 24.38 16.92 7.68
C ALA A 81 24.17 17.53 6.29
N GLU A 82 24.13 16.72 5.24
CA GLU A 82 23.85 17.17 3.87
C GLU A 82 22.42 17.72 3.73
N LEU A 83 21.41 17.04 4.30
CA LEU A 83 20.04 17.54 4.33
C LEU A 83 19.96 18.91 5.00
N HIS A 84 20.61 19.07 6.15
CA HIS A 84 20.66 20.34 6.88
C HIS A 84 21.36 21.44 6.08
N ALA A 85 22.45 21.13 5.38
CA ALA A 85 23.16 22.08 4.51
C ALA A 85 22.26 22.64 3.39
N HIS A 86 21.30 21.83 2.91
CA HIS A 86 20.30 22.23 1.91
C HIS A 86 18.97 22.73 2.52
N SER A 87 18.87 22.86 3.85
CA SER A 87 17.63 23.22 4.57
C SER A 87 16.46 22.27 4.32
N ILE A 88 16.77 21.00 4.04
CA ILE A 88 15.80 19.93 3.82
C ILE A 88 15.57 19.22 5.15
N GLY A 89 14.31 19.03 5.53
CA GLY A 89 13.93 18.26 6.73
C GLY A 89 13.70 16.78 6.43
N GLN A 90 13.32 16.02 7.45
CA GLN A 90 13.10 14.58 7.34
C GLN A 90 11.78 14.18 8.01
N VAL A 91 10.89 13.58 7.23
CA VAL A 91 9.73 12.82 7.72
C VAL A 91 10.11 11.35 7.75
N LEU A 92 10.12 10.73 8.93
CA LEU A 92 10.46 9.31 9.11
C LEU A 92 9.20 8.45 9.15
N ASP A 93 9.18 7.41 8.32
CA ASP A 93 8.23 6.31 8.44
C ASP A 93 8.54 5.42 9.65
N PHE A 94 7.58 5.26 10.55
CA PHE A 94 7.74 4.53 11.80
C PHE A 94 6.69 3.43 11.94
N VAL A 95 7.12 2.23 12.36
CA VAL A 95 6.30 1.01 12.44
C VAL A 95 6.06 0.59 13.90
N PRO A 96 4.91 0.98 14.50
CA PRO A 96 4.61 0.68 15.90
C PRO A 96 3.77 -0.58 16.12
N ASN A 97 3.13 -1.13 15.07
CA ASN A 97 2.15 -2.20 15.23
C ASN A 97 2.79 -3.59 15.37
N HIS A 98 3.93 -3.83 14.72
CA HIS A 98 4.49 -5.17 14.55
C HIS A 98 6.02 -5.15 14.40
N VAL A 99 6.62 -6.35 14.46
CA VAL A 99 8.06 -6.61 14.25
C VAL A 99 8.25 -7.85 13.38
N GLY A 100 9.36 -7.91 12.65
CA GLY A 100 9.79 -9.09 11.90
C GLY A 100 10.26 -10.20 12.82
N ILE A 101 9.71 -11.40 12.66
CA ILE A 101 10.03 -12.59 13.47
C ILE A 101 10.64 -13.73 12.65
N ALA A 102 10.83 -13.54 11.34
CA ALA A 102 11.47 -14.53 10.50
C ALA A 102 12.95 -14.77 10.84
N ASP A 103 13.60 -13.72 11.31
CA ASP A 103 15.03 -13.62 11.52
C ASP A 103 15.38 -13.70 13.02
N SER A 104 16.41 -14.49 13.35
CA SER A 104 16.86 -14.74 14.73
C SER A 104 17.43 -13.49 15.43
N ARG A 105 17.73 -12.41 14.70
CA ARG A 105 18.17 -11.13 15.28
C ARG A 105 17.08 -10.42 16.07
N ASN A 106 15.82 -10.83 15.94
CA ASN A 106 14.77 -10.38 16.85
C ASN A 106 14.93 -11.04 18.24
N ALA A 107 15.76 -10.41 19.08
CA ALA A 107 16.06 -10.92 20.41
C ALA A 107 14.83 -11.03 21.34
N TRP A 108 13.79 -10.21 21.11
CA TRP A 108 12.56 -10.28 21.91
C TRP A 108 11.80 -11.55 21.59
N TRP A 109 11.63 -11.86 20.29
CA TRP A 109 10.96 -13.06 19.83
C TRP A 109 11.73 -14.32 20.22
N MET A 110 13.05 -14.35 20.00
CA MET A 110 13.89 -15.49 20.39
C MET A 110 13.81 -15.77 21.90
N ALA A 111 13.78 -14.75 22.73
CA ALA A 111 13.58 -14.92 24.17
C ALA A 111 12.19 -15.48 24.52
N VAL A 112 11.14 -15.13 23.77
CA VAL A 112 9.80 -15.74 23.92
C VAL A 112 9.82 -17.20 23.50
N LEU A 113 10.44 -17.56 22.39
CA LEU A 113 10.54 -18.95 21.94
C LEU A 113 11.32 -19.83 22.94
N GLU A 114 12.39 -19.30 23.52
CA GLU A 114 13.21 -20.03 24.48
C GLU A 114 12.52 -20.21 25.85
N ASN A 115 11.70 -19.24 26.30
CA ASN A 115 11.22 -19.17 27.69
C ASN A 115 9.70 -19.18 27.85
N GLY A 116 8.93 -19.13 26.78
CA GLY A 116 7.47 -19.07 26.83
C GLY A 116 6.97 -17.88 27.66
N LEU A 117 5.95 -18.14 28.48
CA LEU A 117 5.34 -17.17 29.41
C LEU A 117 6.34 -16.53 30.37
N SER A 118 7.40 -17.25 30.74
CA SER A 118 8.45 -16.73 31.63
C SER A 118 9.44 -15.80 30.94
N SER A 119 9.27 -15.49 29.65
CA SER A 119 10.03 -14.45 28.99
C SER A 119 9.64 -13.06 29.49
N ARG A 120 10.62 -12.20 29.78
CA ARG A 120 10.37 -10.77 30.07
C ARG A 120 9.66 -10.05 28.92
N TYR A 121 9.73 -10.61 27.71
CA TYR A 121 9.12 -10.09 26.50
C TYR A 121 7.81 -10.79 26.13
N ALA A 122 7.36 -11.82 26.86
CA ALA A 122 6.06 -12.43 26.59
C ALA A 122 4.91 -11.41 26.58
N PRO A 123 4.86 -10.41 27.49
CA PRO A 123 3.83 -9.37 27.44
C PRO A 123 3.99 -8.36 26.29
N TYR A 124 5.13 -8.34 25.58
CA TYR A 124 5.36 -7.40 24.48
C TYR A 124 4.56 -7.79 23.24
N PHE A 125 4.27 -9.08 23.07
CA PHE A 125 3.55 -9.62 21.93
C PHE A 125 2.09 -9.91 22.29
N ASP A 126 1.23 -9.83 21.28
CA ASP A 126 -0.19 -10.16 21.42
C ASP A 126 -0.42 -11.65 21.11
N ILE A 127 -0.10 -12.50 22.09
CA ILE A 127 -0.18 -13.97 22.02
C ILE A 127 -1.35 -14.47 22.87
N ASP A 128 -2.22 -15.29 22.29
CA ASP A 128 -3.18 -16.11 23.02
C ASP A 128 -2.49 -17.37 23.56
N TRP A 129 -2.12 -17.31 24.84
CA TRP A 129 -1.46 -18.41 25.56
C TRP A 129 -2.41 -19.52 25.99
N GLN A 130 -3.73 -19.29 25.90
CA GLN A 130 -4.77 -20.24 26.32
C GLN A 130 -5.78 -20.50 25.17
N PRO A 131 -5.29 -20.93 23.99
CA PRO A 131 -6.16 -21.26 22.87
C PRO A 131 -6.99 -22.51 23.21
N ARG A 132 -8.07 -22.75 22.44
CA ARG A 132 -8.94 -23.92 22.66
C ARG A 132 -8.22 -25.24 22.44
N LYS A 133 -7.27 -25.29 21.50
CA LYS A 133 -6.44 -26.48 21.25
C LYS A 133 -5.51 -26.73 22.43
N PHE A 134 -5.79 -27.80 23.17
CA PHE A 134 -5.09 -28.14 24.41
C PHE A 134 -3.56 -28.23 24.22
N ASP A 135 -3.12 -28.85 23.13
CA ASP A 135 -1.69 -29.06 22.83
C ASP A 135 -0.91 -27.76 22.55
N LEU A 136 -1.63 -26.64 22.33
CA LEU A 136 -1.05 -25.32 22.08
C LEU A 136 -1.06 -24.42 23.33
N ARG A 137 -1.63 -24.89 24.46
CA ARG A 137 -1.58 -24.13 25.71
C ARG A 137 -0.14 -23.89 26.14
N ASP A 138 0.14 -22.67 26.57
CA ASP A 138 1.46 -22.20 27.01
C ASP A 138 2.56 -22.34 25.93
N LYS A 139 2.18 -22.45 24.65
CA LYS A 139 3.08 -22.56 23.51
C LYS A 139 2.76 -21.51 22.43
N VAL A 140 3.76 -21.17 21.63
CA VAL A 140 3.60 -20.37 20.41
C VAL A 140 3.53 -21.28 19.19
N LEU A 141 2.53 -21.16 18.33
CA LEU A 141 2.50 -21.88 17.06
C LEU A 141 3.48 -21.22 16.08
N LEU A 142 4.40 -21.99 15.49
CA LEU A 142 5.31 -21.52 14.45
C LEU A 142 5.01 -22.22 13.12
N PRO A 143 4.16 -21.63 12.26
CA PRO A 143 3.78 -22.19 10.97
C PRO A 143 4.85 -21.89 9.91
N ILE A 144 6.05 -22.47 10.09
CA ILE A 144 7.23 -22.20 9.25
C ILE A 144 7.65 -23.39 8.38
N LEU A 145 7.07 -24.57 8.59
CA LEU A 145 7.47 -25.77 7.88
C LEU A 145 6.93 -25.78 6.45
N SER A 146 7.71 -26.32 5.52
CA SER A 146 7.38 -26.46 4.09
C SER A 146 6.38 -27.60 3.80
N ASP A 147 6.28 -28.57 4.71
CA ASP A 147 5.37 -29.73 4.61
C ASP A 147 4.88 -30.11 6.03
N GLN A 148 4.09 -31.19 6.14
CA GLN A 148 3.61 -31.74 7.40
C GLN A 148 4.77 -32.08 8.35
N TYR A 149 4.59 -31.76 9.64
CA TYR A 149 5.61 -31.93 10.69
C TYR A 149 6.33 -33.28 10.66
N GLY A 150 5.59 -34.39 10.66
CA GLY A 150 6.20 -35.73 10.67
C GLY A 150 7.06 -36.01 9.43
N ARG A 151 6.66 -35.51 8.25
CA ARG A 151 7.45 -35.67 7.02
C ARG A 151 8.76 -34.88 7.08
N VAL A 152 8.70 -33.65 7.58
CA VAL A 152 9.88 -32.79 7.73
C VAL A 152 10.85 -33.39 8.76
N LEU A 153 10.30 -33.88 9.88
CA LEU A 153 11.07 -34.57 10.92
C LEU A 153 11.77 -35.83 10.37
N GLU A 154 11.02 -36.74 9.76
CA GLU A 154 11.55 -38.05 9.31
C GLU A 154 12.49 -37.95 8.09
N ARG A 155 12.46 -36.83 7.35
CA ARG A 155 13.47 -36.51 6.33
C ARG A 155 14.78 -35.98 6.92
N GLY A 156 14.84 -35.76 8.23
CA GLY A 156 16.00 -35.18 8.90
C GLY A 156 16.22 -33.70 8.58
N GLU A 157 15.20 -32.97 8.16
CA GLU A 157 15.31 -31.52 7.87
C GLU A 157 15.39 -30.68 9.16
N LEU A 158 14.99 -31.25 10.30
CA LEU A 158 15.13 -30.66 11.64
C LEU A 158 16.37 -31.24 12.32
N GLN A 159 17.33 -30.39 12.67
CA GLN A 159 18.59 -30.82 13.26
C GLN A 159 18.88 -30.05 14.55
N LEU A 160 19.13 -30.77 15.66
CA LEU A 160 19.68 -30.16 16.85
C LEU A 160 21.17 -29.84 16.65
N TRP A 161 21.54 -28.68 17.16
CA TRP A 161 22.88 -28.13 17.12
C TRP A 161 23.28 -27.61 18.50
N PHE A 162 24.56 -27.70 18.85
CA PHE A 162 25.11 -27.20 20.10
C PHE A 162 26.27 -26.25 19.82
N GLU A 163 26.23 -25.08 20.44
CA GLU A 163 27.25 -24.05 20.30
C GLU A 163 27.28 -23.18 21.56
N GLU A 164 28.48 -22.92 22.08
CA GLU A 164 28.73 -22.00 23.21
C GLU A 164 27.77 -22.22 24.40
N GLY A 165 27.63 -23.47 24.85
CA GLY A 165 26.77 -23.81 26.00
C GLY A 165 25.26 -23.71 25.74
N THR A 166 24.84 -23.53 24.48
CA THR A 166 23.43 -23.39 24.07
C THR A 166 23.06 -24.42 23.02
N PHE A 167 21.84 -24.97 23.13
CA PHE A 167 21.27 -25.84 22.11
C PHE A 167 20.29 -25.08 21.22
N TYR A 168 20.34 -25.37 19.93
CA TYR A 168 19.48 -24.80 18.90
C TYR A 168 18.84 -25.91 18.06
N LEU A 169 17.71 -25.57 17.45
CA LEU A 169 17.11 -26.35 16.37
C LEU A 169 17.32 -25.61 15.05
N LEU A 170 17.86 -26.30 14.06
CA LEU A 170 18.07 -25.81 12.70
C LEU A 170 16.96 -26.33 11.80
N TYR A 171 16.42 -25.44 10.96
CA TYR A 171 15.49 -25.78 9.89
C TYR A 171 15.74 -24.86 8.68
N GLY A 172 16.36 -25.41 7.63
CA GLY A 172 16.89 -24.58 6.54
C GLY A 172 17.88 -23.55 7.08
N GLU A 173 17.65 -22.27 6.82
CA GLU A 173 18.46 -21.16 7.32
C GLU A 173 18.01 -20.66 8.71
N ARG A 174 16.92 -21.20 9.26
CA ARG A 174 16.36 -20.73 10.53
C ARG A 174 17.01 -21.44 11.72
N THR A 175 17.35 -20.66 12.73
CA THR A 175 17.87 -21.14 14.01
C THR A 175 16.87 -20.80 15.11
N LEU A 176 16.37 -21.82 15.81
CA LEU A 176 15.41 -21.67 16.92
C LEU A 176 16.05 -22.09 18.24
N PRO A 177 15.74 -21.43 19.37
CA PRO A 177 16.39 -21.71 20.63
C PRO A 177 15.72 -22.90 21.35
N ILE A 178 16.51 -23.84 21.89
CA ILE A 178 15.97 -24.88 22.76
C ILE A 178 15.81 -24.33 24.18
N ALA A 179 14.68 -24.65 24.81
CA ALA A 179 14.39 -24.25 26.17
C ALA A 179 15.42 -24.87 27.15
N PRO A 180 16.10 -24.09 28.01
CA PRO A 180 17.17 -24.60 28.87
C PRO A 180 16.76 -25.79 29.75
N GLY A 181 15.57 -25.75 30.36
CA GLY A 181 15.07 -26.85 31.19
C GLY A 181 14.86 -28.17 30.42
N THR A 182 14.85 -28.15 29.08
CA THR A 182 14.82 -29.35 28.24
C THR A 182 16.21 -29.80 27.79
N TYR A 183 17.29 -29.12 28.17
CA TYR A 183 18.66 -29.59 27.89
C TYR A 183 18.92 -30.95 28.54
N ARG A 184 18.20 -31.28 29.63
CA ARG A 184 18.23 -32.59 30.27
C ARG A 184 17.96 -33.78 29.34
N TYR A 185 17.17 -33.59 28.28
CA TYR A 185 16.91 -34.63 27.28
C TYR A 185 18.19 -34.99 26.50
N VAL A 186 19.05 -34.00 26.22
CA VAL A 186 20.32 -34.20 25.53
C VAL A 186 21.41 -34.59 26.52
N LEU A 187 21.56 -33.82 27.60
CA LEU A 187 22.63 -34.00 28.58
C LEU A 187 22.49 -35.30 29.37
N GLY A 188 21.27 -35.85 29.52
CA GLY A 188 21.08 -37.18 30.11
C GLY A 188 21.68 -38.29 29.26
N ILE A 189 21.51 -38.23 27.94
CA ILE A 189 22.13 -39.16 26.98
C ILE A 189 23.65 -38.93 26.93
N ALA A 190 24.10 -37.67 26.94
CA ALA A 190 25.53 -37.35 27.00
C ALA A 190 26.18 -37.92 28.28
N LEU A 191 25.50 -37.82 29.43
CA LEU A 191 25.98 -38.41 30.69
C LEU A 191 26.08 -39.94 30.60
N GLN A 192 25.13 -40.61 29.94
CA GLN A 192 25.20 -42.07 29.70
C GLN A 192 26.38 -42.42 28.79
N ASN A 193 26.63 -41.63 27.74
CA ASN A 193 27.79 -41.78 26.86
C ASN A 193 29.13 -41.58 27.61
N LEU A 194 29.12 -40.95 28.79
CA LEU A 194 30.28 -40.73 29.66
C LEU A 194 30.36 -41.72 30.84
N ALA A 195 29.53 -42.76 30.90
CA ALA A 195 29.45 -43.64 32.07
C ALA A 195 30.81 -44.25 32.51
N GLU A 196 31.71 -44.50 31.56
CA GLU A 196 33.08 -45.00 31.82
C GLU A 196 33.97 -44.00 32.57
N HIS A 197 33.61 -42.71 32.56
CA HIS A 197 34.33 -41.61 33.21
C HIS A 197 33.68 -41.19 34.55
N GLY A 198 32.87 -42.06 35.17
CA GLY A 198 32.08 -41.72 36.36
C GLY A 198 32.87 -41.29 37.61
N GLY A 199 34.20 -41.49 37.63
CA GLY A 199 35.09 -41.03 38.71
C GLY A 199 35.72 -39.65 38.47
N GLU A 200 35.49 -39.02 37.32
CA GLU A 200 36.13 -37.77 36.93
C GLU A 200 35.33 -36.54 37.42
N ASP A 201 36.03 -35.44 37.76
CA ASP A 201 35.39 -34.21 38.26
C ASP A 201 34.41 -33.60 37.24
N PHE A 202 34.72 -33.69 35.94
CA PHE A 202 33.83 -33.18 34.89
C PHE A 202 32.52 -33.96 34.79
N TYR A 203 32.50 -35.25 35.18
CA TYR A 203 31.28 -36.06 35.23
C TYR A 203 30.35 -35.58 36.35
N ALA A 204 30.92 -35.32 37.53
CA ALA A 204 30.18 -34.76 38.67
C ALA A 204 29.66 -33.34 38.38
N GLU A 205 30.43 -32.50 37.68
CA GLU A 205 29.97 -31.16 37.28
C GLU A 205 28.82 -31.25 36.27
N LEU A 206 28.86 -32.18 35.30
CA LEU A 206 27.73 -32.40 34.38
C LEU A 206 26.46 -32.86 35.11
N GLN A 207 26.58 -33.72 36.12
CA GLN A 207 25.47 -34.09 37.00
C GLN A 207 24.92 -32.88 37.76
N SER A 208 25.80 -32.04 38.31
CA SER A 208 25.42 -30.79 38.99
C SER A 208 24.68 -29.82 38.06
N ILE A 209 25.10 -29.71 36.80
CA ILE A 209 24.41 -28.94 35.76
C ILE A 209 23.01 -29.52 35.49
N LEU A 210 22.89 -30.85 35.35
CA LEU A 210 21.59 -31.53 35.17
C LEU A 210 20.64 -31.25 36.34
N THR A 211 21.13 -31.32 37.58
CA THR A 211 20.34 -30.98 38.77
C THR A 211 19.91 -29.51 38.75
N ALA A 212 20.81 -28.59 38.40
CA ALA A 212 20.46 -27.17 38.30
C ALA A 212 19.37 -26.90 37.24
N LEU A 213 19.39 -27.63 36.12
CA LEU A 213 18.37 -27.56 35.08
C LEU A 213 17.00 -28.08 35.54
N GLU A 214 16.98 -29.09 36.41
CA GLU A 214 15.75 -29.64 37.00
C GLU A 214 15.06 -28.64 37.94
N TYR A 215 15.84 -27.92 38.75
CA TYR A 215 15.33 -26.91 39.70
C TYR A 215 15.06 -25.54 39.07
N LEU A 216 15.40 -25.34 37.79
CA LEU A 216 15.12 -24.09 37.09
C LEU A 216 13.60 -23.81 37.09
N PRO A 217 13.13 -22.62 37.50
CA PRO A 217 11.70 -22.31 37.49
C PRO A 217 11.09 -22.58 36.11
N LYS A 218 9.90 -23.17 36.05
CA LYS A 218 9.28 -23.63 34.79
C LYS A 218 9.08 -22.48 33.80
N ARG A 219 9.06 -22.77 32.50
CA ARG A 219 8.78 -21.79 31.42
C ARG A 219 7.35 -21.22 31.43
N THR A 220 6.46 -21.82 32.20
CA THR A 220 5.08 -21.40 32.40
C THR A 220 4.90 -20.53 33.65
N GLU A 221 6.00 -20.23 34.36
CA GLU A 221 5.99 -19.37 35.53
C GLU A 221 5.61 -17.94 35.16
N THR A 222 4.78 -17.33 36.00
CA THR A 222 4.26 -15.96 35.82
C THR A 222 4.61 -15.04 36.98
N ASP A 223 5.10 -15.56 38.12
CA ASP A 223 5.61 -14.74 39.23
C ASP A 223 6.89 -13.99 38.78
N PRO A 224 6.88 -12.63 38.81
CA PRO A 224 8.04 -11.83 38.43
C PRO A 224 9.35 -12.18 39.17
N LYS A 225 9.28 -12.61 40.44
CA LYS A 225 10.47 -12.99 41.21
C LYS A 225 11.10 -14.26 40.65
N ARG A 226 10.29 -15.28 40.41
CA ARG A 226 10.72 -16.57 39.85
C ARG A 226 11.14 -16.46 38.38
N ILE A 227 10.51 -15.56 37.61
CA ILE A 227 10.98 -15.19 36.26
C ILE A 227 12.39 -14.59 36.32
N THR A 228 12.63 -13.67 37.25
CA THR A 228 13.96 -13.04 37.42
C THR A 228 15.01 -14.06 37.83
N GLU A 229 14.67 -14.96 38.75
CA GLU A 229 15.50 -16.12 39.13
C GLU A 229 15.82 -16.99 37.92
N ARG A 230 14.82 -17.40 37.13
CA ARG A 230 15.02 -18.20 35.91
C ARG A 230 15.98 -17.54 34.93
N ILE A 231 15.81 -16.24 34.67
CA ILE A 231 16.67 -15.48 33.74
C ILE A 231 18.13 -15.54 34.22
N ARG A 232 18.38 -15.35 35.53
CA ARG A 232 19.74 -15.39 36.08
C ARG A 232 20.34 -16.79 36.05
N GLU A 233 19.62 -17.77 36.60
CA GLU A 233 20.14 -19.14 36.77
C GLU A 233 20.41 -19.81 35.42
N ARG A 234 19.56 -19.58 34.41
CA ARG A 234 19.80 -20.07 33.05
C ARG A 234 21.15 -19.63 32.49
N GLU A 235 21.48 -18.34 32.57
CA GLU A 235 22.75 -17.82 32.03
C GLU A 235 23.96 -18.33 32.82
N ILE A 236 23.79 -18.62 34.11
CA ILE A 236 24.82 -19.29 34.91
C ILE A 236 25.03 -20.72 34.42
N ILE A 237 23.94 -21.47 34.21
CA ILE A 237 24.00 -22.86 33.74
C ILE A 237 24.63 -22.96 32.34
N LYS A 238 24.23 -22.10 31.39
CA LYS A 238 24.81 -22.08 30.04
C LYS A 238 26.32 -21.85 30.05
N ARG A 239 26.79 -20.86 30.82
CA ARG A 239 28.23 -20.58 30.97
C ARG A 239 28.98 -21.72 31.67
N ARG A 240 28.36 -22.38 32.66
CA ARG A 240 28.94 -23.58 33.28
C ARG A 240 29.12 -24.70 32.26
N LEU A 241 28.12 -24.93 31.42
CA LEU A 241 28.16 -25.95 30.37
C LEU A 241 29.19 -25.63 29.28
N GLU A 242 29.23 -24.38 28.81
CA GLU A 242 30.23 -23.88 27.86
C GLU A 242 31.66 -24.11 28.38
N ARG A 243 31.94 -23.65 29.61
CA ARG A 243 33.23 -23.83 30.25
C ARG A 243 33.59 -25.31 30.40
N LEU A 244 32.64 -26.16 30.82
CA LEU A 244 32.86 -27.58 30.97
C LEU A 244 33.25 -28.24 29.63
N CYS A 245 32.61 -27.86 28.53
CA CYS A 245 32.95 -28.37 27.20
C CYS A 245 34.33 -27.89 26.73
N ALA A 246 34.72 -26.65 27.08
CA ALA A 246 36.04 -26.11 26.76
C ALA A 246 37.17 -26.76 27.57
N GLU A 247 36.92 -27.09 28.83
CA GLU A 247 37.90 -27.69 29.75
C GLU A 247 38.01 -29.22 29.59
N ALA A 248 36.93 -29.90 29.20
CA ALA A 248 36.86 -31.36 29.05
C ALA A 248 36.31 -31.77 27.66
N PRO A 249 37.18 -32.03 26.66
CA PRO A 249 36.76 -32.41 25.31
C PRO A 249 35.88 -33.67 25.25
N GLN A 250 36.00 -34.56 26.22
CA GLN A 250 35.16 -35.75 26.36
C GLN A 250 33.68 -35.39 26.52
N VAL A 251 33.38 -34.30 27.24
CA VAL A 251 32.00 -33.81 27.44
C VAL A 251 31.42 -33.30 26.11
N GLN A 252 32.20 -32.53 25.35
CA GLN A 252 31.82 -32.07 24.01
C GLN A 252 31.52 -33.25 23.08
N GLN A 253 32.40 -34.25 23.02
CA GLN A 253 32.21 -35.45 22.20
C GLN A 253 30.97 -36.26 22.62
N ALA A 254 30.70 -36.36 23.93
CA ALA A 254 29.53 -37.04 24.44
C ALA A 254 28.22 -36.32 24.07
N ILE A 255 28.23 -34.98 24.05
CA ILE A 255 27.12 -34.16 23.56
C ILE A 255 26.93 -34.38 22.06
N GLU A 256 27.99 -34.32 21.25
CA GLU A 256 27.92 -34.56 19.81
C GLU A 256 27.35 -35.95 19.48
N LYS A 257 27.75 -36.98 20.23
CA LYS A 257 27.20 -38.33 20.11
C LYS A 257 25.71 -38.38 20.50
N ALA A 258 25.31 -37.65 21.54
CA ALA A 258 23.90 -37.55 21.93
C ALA A 258 23.07 -36.84 20.86
N LEU A 259 23.59 -35.76 20.26
CA LEU A 259 22.93 -35.04 19.16
C LEU A 259 22.73 -35.95 17.95
N ALA A 260 23.75 -36.71 17.55
CA ALA A 260 23.66 -37.66 16.45
C ALA A 260 22.61 -38.76 16.70
N GLN A 261 22.46 -39.21 17.95
CA GLN A 261 21.41 -40.17 18.32
C GLN A 261 20.01 -39.54 18.28
N ILE A 262 19.86 -38.31 18.78
CA ILE A 262 18.56 -37.64 18.85
C ILE A 262 18.08 -37.21 17.46
N ASN A 263 18.97 -36.70 16.60
CA ASN A 263 18.62 -36.21 15.26
C ASN A 263 18.08 -37.30 14.32
N GLY A 264 18.13 -38.56 14.71
CA GLY A 264 17.56 -39.67 13.98
C GLY A 264 18.28 -39.98 12.67
N LYS A 265 17.74 -40.93 11.93
CA LYS A 265 18.25 -41.43 10.66
C LYS A 265 17.10 -41.53 9.66
N ALA A 266 17.21 -40.79 8.55
CA ALA A 266 16.24 -40.84 7.47
C ALA A 266 16.00 -42.29 7.00
N GLY A 267 14.74 -42.68 6.88
CA GLY A 267 14.30 -44.05 6.57
C GLY A 267 14.04 -44.94 7.79
N ASP A 268 14.32 -44.49 9.01
CA ASP A 268 13.94 -45.14 10.26
C ASP A 268 13.12 -44.18 11.14
N ALA A 269 11.79 -44.23 11.03
CA ALA A 269 10.91 -43.30 11.73
C ALA A 269 11.10 -43.31 13.26
N ARG A 270 11.35 -44.48 13.86
CA ARG A 270 11.52 -44.63 15.32
C ARG A 270 12.79 -43.99 15.86
N SER A 271 13.78 -43.78 15.00
CA SER A 271 15.00 -43.08 15.38
C SER A 271 14.77 -41.60 15.72
N PHE A 272 13.64 -41.02 15.32
CA PHE A 272 13.28 -39.62 15.60
C PHE A 272 12.44 -39.44 16.88
N ASP A 273 12.03 -40.52 17.56
CA ASP A 273 11.14 -40.46 18.74
C ASP A 273 11.72 -39.54 19.85
N ALA A 274 13.05 -39.55 20.05
CA ALA A 274 13.71 -38.69 21.04
C ALA A 274 13.71 -37.20 20.64
N LEU A 275 13.86 -36.88 19.35
CA LEU A 275 13.76 -35.51 18.86
C LEU A 275 12.31 -35.03 18.94
N ASP A 276 11.34 -35.86 18.56
CA ASP A 276 9.92 -35.53 18.66
C ASP A 276 9.52 -35.21 20.12
N GLU A 277 9.96 -36.02 21.08
CA GLU A 277 9.70 -35.76 22.50
C GLU A 277 10.31 -34.41 22.95
N LEU A 278 11.56 -34.12 22.56
CA LEU A 278 12.19 -32.85 22.86
C LEU A 278 11.43 -31.67 22.22
N LEU A 279 11.05 -31.78 20.96
CA LEU A 279 10.31 -30.74 20.23
C LEU A 279 8.94 -30.48 20.86
N ASN A 280 8.23 -31.53 21.27
CA ASN A 280 6.96 -31.42 22.00
C ASN A 280 7.12 -30.77 23.37
N ALA A 281 8.32 -30.80 23.96
CA ALA A 281 8.61 -30.14 25.24
C ALA A 281 8.96 -28.64 25.12
N GLN A 282 9.07 -28.07 23.92
CA GLN A 282 9.46 -26.66 23.72
C GLN A 282 8.34 -25.66 24.06
N SER A 283 8.69 -24.37 24.14
CA SER A 283 7.73 -23.25 24.29
C SER A 283 7.04 -22.87 22.99
N TYR A 284 7.36 -23.57 21.89
CA TYR A 284 6.74 -23.41 20.60
C TYR A 284 6.35 -24.77 20.02
N ARG A 285 5.44 -24.75 19.06
CA ARG A 285 5.01 -25.91 18.27
C ARG A 285 5.23 -25.59 16.80
N LEU A 286 6.08 -26.36 16.14
CA LEU A 286 6.30 -26.25 14.71
C LEU A 286 5.10 -26.80 13.95
N ALA A 287 4.74 -26.12 12.85
CA ALA A 287 3.62 -26.53 12.01
C ALA A 287 3.90 -26.23 10.54
N PHE A 288 3.23 -26.97 9.66
CA PHE A 288 3.13 -26.65 8.25
C PHE A 288 2.52 -25.26 8.08
N TRP A 289 3.08 -24.44 7.18
CA TRP A 289 2.70 -23.03 7.06
C TRP A 289 1.19 -22.80 6.82
N ARG A 290 0.52 -23.75 6.15
CA ARG A 290 -0.94 -23.67 5.90
C ARG A 290 -1.81 -23.76 7.15
N VAL A 291 -1.27 -24.31 8.25
CA VAL A 291 -1.99 -24.39 9.55
C VAL A 291 -2.19 -23.00 10.16
N ALA A 292 -1.42 -21.99 9.71
CA ALA A 292 -1.51 -20.62 10.24
C ALA A 292 -2.92 -20.04 10.19
N ALA A 293 -3.66 -20.26 9.10
CA ALA A 293 -4.99 -19.66 8.93
C ALA A 293 -5.97 -20.04 10.06
N GLU A 294 -5.83 -21.24 10.61
CA GLU A 294 -6.79 -21.84 11.55
C GLU A 294 -6.27 -21.93 13.00
N GLU A 295 -4.96 -22.01 13.23
CA GLU A 295 -4.42 -22.25 14.59
C GLU A 295 -3.44 -21.19 15.10
N ILE A 296 -3.08 -20.16 14.32
CA ILE A 296 -2.06 -19.19 14.73
C ILE A 296 -2.47 -18.40 15.97
N ASN A 297 -1.73 -18.53 17.06
CA ASN A 297 -2.13 -17.98 18.35
C ASN A 297 -1.42 -16.66 18.72
N TYR A 298 -0.96 -15.91 17.74
CA TYR A 298 -0.49 -14.53 17.93
C TYR A 298 -1.08 -13.64 16.85
N ARG A 299 -1.37 -12.38 17.21
CA ARG A 299 -1.87 -11.40 16.24
C ARG A 299 -0.75 -11.07 15.25
N ARG A 300 -1.09 -11.08 13.97
CA ARG A 300 -0.20 -10.75 12.85
C ARG A 300 -0.46 -9.36 12.29
N PHE A 301 0.44 -8.88 11.43
CA PHE A 301 0.08 -7.89 10.42
C PHE A 301 -0.63 -8.59 9.25
N PHE A 302 -1.94 -8.35 9.13
CA PHE A 302 -2.81 -9.07 8.19
C PHE A 302 -2.65 -10.60 8.32
N ASP A 303 -2.34 -11.29 7.22
CA ASP A 303 -2.10 -12.72 7.13
C ASP A 303 -0.61 -13.08 6.98
N VAL A 304 0.30 -12.13 7.25
CA VAL A 304 1.75 -12.33 7.14
C VAL A 304 2.29 -12.96 8.43
N ASN A 305 2.60 -14.25 8.37
CA ASN A 305 3.07 -15.03 9.53
C ASN A 305 4.39 -14.50 10.10
N ASP A 306 5.28 -13.95 9.27
CA ASP A 306 6.58 -13.46 9.70
C ASP A 306 6.55 -12.07 10.37
N LEU A 307 5.35 -11.47 10.57
CA LEU A 307 5.17 -10.16 11.22
C LEU A 307 4.26 -10.29 12.46
N ALA A 308 4.87 -10.40 13.64
CA ALA A 308 4.14 -10.51 14.91
C ALA A 308 3.81 -9.13 15.48
N ALA A 309 2.57 -8.96 15.92
CA ALA A 309 2.11 -7.71 16.46
C ALA A 309 2.58 -7.49 17.91
N ILE A 310 2.94 -6.25 18.21
CA ILE A 310 3.37 -5.81 19.53
C ILE A 310 2.28 -5.01 20.24
N ARG A 311 2.31 -5.05 21.57
CA ARG A 311 1.35 -4.43 22.47
C ARG A 311 1.76 -3.01 22.84
N ILE A 312 1.76 -2.12 21.85
CA ILE A 312 2.25 -0.75 22.00
C ILE A 312 1.44 0.10 22.99
N GLU A 313 0.21 -0.34 23.32
CA GLU A 313 -0.61 0.27 24.37
C GLU A 313 0.02 0.15 25.77
N LEU A 314 0.91 -0.83 25.97
CA LEU A 314 1.61 -1.00 27.24
C LEU A 314 2.75 0.04 27.36
N PRO A 315 2.82 0.82 28.47
CA PRO A 315 3.82 1.86 28.61
C PRO A 315 5.27 1.40 28.44
N LYS A 316 5.62 0.22 28.96
CA LYS A 316 6.96 -0.36 28.83
C LYS A 316 7.34 -0.70 27.39
N VAL A 317 6.38 -1.19 26.60
CA VAL A 317 6.59 -1.55 25.19
C VAL A 317 6.75 -0.27 24.38
N PHE A 318 5.86 0.72 24.60
CA PHE A 318 5.97 2.04 24.00
C PHE A 318 7.36 2.67 24.22
N ASP A 319 7.81 2.74 25.47
CA ASP A 319 9.08 3.38 25.81
C ASP A 319 10.28 2.61 25.22
N ALA A 320 10.22 1.27 25.16
CA ALA A 320 11.27 0.43 24.58
C ALA A 320 11.39 0.58 23.05
N VAL A 321 10.26 0.73 22.35
CA VAL A 321 10.19 0.86 20.89
C VAL A 321 10.58 2.26 20.42
N HIS A 322 10.21 3.31 21.16
CA HIS A 322 10.40 4.70 20.70
C HIS A 322 11.69 5.36 21.16
N ARG A 323 12.51 4.71 22.00
CA ARG A 323 13.71 5.33 22.57
C ARG A 323 14.62 5.92 21.50
N PHE A 324 15.08 5.11 20.54
CA PHE A 324 15.99 5.59 19.50
C PHE A 324 15.34 6.63 18.57
N LEU A 325 14.04 6.48 18.27
CA LEU A 325 13.28 7.51 17.54
C LEU A 325 13.35 8.87 18.25
N LEU A 326 13.09 8.89 19.56
CA LEU A 326 13.11 10.12 20.35
C LEU A 326 14.51 10.73 20.43
N ASP A 327 15.58 9.92 20.39
CA ASP A 327 16.95 10.41 20.28
C ASP A 327 17.17 11.12 18.93
N LEU A 328 16.64 10.58 17.83
CA LEU A 328 16.72 11.21 16.50
C LEU A 328 15.91 12.52 16.42
N VAL A 329 14.75 12.57 17.08
CA VAL A 329 13.93 13.79 17.21
C VAL A 329 14.65 14.84 18.06
N SER A 330 15.24 14.44 19.19
CA SER A 330 16.02 15.32 20.08
C SER A 330 17.22 15.94 19.36
N ALA A 331 17.90 15.16 18.50
CA ALA A 331 19.01 15.62 17.68
C ALA A 331 18.60 16.54 16.51
N GLY A 332 17.30 16.69 16.24
CA GLY A 332 16.79 17.44 15.08
C GLY A 332 17.04 16.76 13.73
N ALA A 333 17.43 15.48 13.73
CA ALA A 333 17.58 14.70 12.51
C ALA A 333 16.20 14.42 11.89
N VAL A 334 15.23 14.02 12.73
CA VAL A 334 13.84 13.78 12.34
C VAL A 334 12.97 14.97 12.71
N THR A 335 12.32 15.58 11.72
CA THR A 335 11.46 16.78 11.88
C THR A 335 9.98 16.49 11.65
N GLY A 336 9.65 15.29 11.19
CA GLY A 336 8.28 14.80 11.03
C GLY A 336 8.19 13.28 11.11
N LEU A 337 6.98 12.76 11.31
CA LEU A 337 6.71 11.33 11.42
C LEU A 337 5.55 10.91 10.50
N ARG A 338 5.70 9.78 9.82
CA ARG A 338 4.58 9.03 9.24
C ARG A 338 4.41 7.76 10.05
N ILE A 339 3.20 7.53 10.56
CA ILE A 339 2.88 6.34 11.36
C ILE A 339 2.27 5.28 10.47
N ASP A 340 2.95 4.13 10.38
CA ASP A 340 2.50 2.93 9.68
C ASP A 340 1.34 2.25 10.40
N HIS A 341 0.34 1.83 9.63
CA HIS A 341 -0.76 0.98 10.07
C HIS A 341 -1.34 1.28 11.48
N PRO A 342 -1.72 2.53 11.80
CA PRO A 342 -2.33 2.88 13.08
C PRO A 342 -3.66 2.16 13.33
N ASP A 343 -4.35 1.72 12.27
CA ASP A 343 -5.58 0.93 12.37
C ASP A 343 -5.35 -0.49 12.92
N GLY A 344 -4.11 -0.95 13.05
CA GLY A 344 -3.76 -2.17 13.78
C GLY A 344 -3.61 -1.97 15.29
N LEU A 345 -3.51 -0.72 15.76
CA LEU A 345 -3.26 -0.41 17.16
C LEU A 345 -4.50 -0.63 18.03
N TYR A 346 -4.26 -0.93 19.30
CA TYR A 346 -5.31 -1.14 20.28
C TYR A 346 -6.07 0.17 20.59
N LEU A 347 -5.33 1.25 20.83
CA LEU A 347 -5.82 2.60 21.14
C LEU A 347 -5.03 3.66 20.35
N PRO A 348 -5.33 3.89 19.05
CA PRO A 348 -4.54 4.78 18.20
C PRO A 348 -4.56 6.25 18.67
N GLY A 349 -5.70 6.76 19.15
CA GLY A 349 -5.80 8.14 19.66
C GLY A 349 -4.85 8.41 20.82
N GLU A 350 -4.80 7.52 21.82
CA GLU A 350 -3.88 7.60 22.96
C GLU A 350 -2.42 7.50 22.50
N TYR A 351 -2.14 6.61 21.54
CA TYR A 351 -0.80 6.46 20.97
C TYR A 351 -0.29 7.77 20.36
N PHE A 352 -1.11 8.45 19.54
CA PHE A 352 -0.72 9.72 18.91
C PHE A 352 -0.49 10.83 19.94
N GLU A 353 -1.38 10.95 20.93
CA GLU A 353 -1.22 11.94 22.00
C GLU A 353 0.08 11.71 22.77
N LYS A 354 0.32 10.46 23.20
CA LYS A 354 1.51 10.09 23.96
C LYS A 354 2.78 10.34 23.15
N LEU A 355 2.79 10.03 21.86
CA LEU A 355 3.93 10.25 20.99
C LEU A 355 4.23 11.75 20.83
N GLN A 356 3.21 12.59 20.60
CA GLN A 356 3.37 14.05 20.54
C GLN A 356 3.93 14.63 21.85
N GLN A 357 3.43 14.18 23.00
CA GLN A 357 3.95 14.59 24.31
C GLN A 357 5.43 14.20 24.49
N ARG A 358 5.82 12.99 24.04
CA ARG A 358 7.21 12.50 24.11
C ARG A 358 8.12 13.26 23.16
N CYS A 359 7.66 13.59 21.96
CA CYS A 359 8.37 14.45 21.03
C CYS A 359 8.54 15.88 21.58
N ALA A 360 7.52 16.48 22.20
CA ALA A 360 7.65 17.79 22.86
C ALA A 360 8.75 17.79 23.93
N LYS A 361 8.77 16.74 24.76
CA LYS A 361 9.81 16.54 25.78
C LYS A 361 11.19 16.37 25.14
N ALA A 362 11.32 15.54 24.10
CA ALA A 362 12.59 15.31 23.40
C ALA A 362 13.13 16.61 22.76
N LEU A 363 12.26 17.44 22.19
CA LEU A 363 12.60 18.74 21.61
C LEU A 363 12.87 19.84 22.67
N GLY A 364 12.54 19.58 23.94
CA GLY A 364 12.66 20.55 25.02
C GLY A 364 11.76 21.79 24.83
N ILE A 365 10.57 21.60 24.27
CA ILE A 365 9.56 22.66 24.07
C ILE A 365 8.32 22.39 24.93
N ALA A 366 7.56 23.44 25.25
CA ALA A 366 6.23 23.27 25.81
C ALA A 366 5.32 22.60 24.76
N LEU A 367 4.44 21.70 25.21
CA LEU A 367 3.44 21.12 24.32
C LEU A 367 2.55 22.24 23.76
N PRO A 368 2.43 22.38 22.42
CA PRO A 368 1.55 23.39 21.82
C PRO A 368 0.10 23.23 22.25
N LYS A 369 -0.70 24.30 22.18
CA LYS A 369 -2.11 24.29 22.62
C LYS A 369 -2.98 23.28 21.87
N ASP A 370 -2.65 23.00 20.62
CA ASP A 370 -3.34 22.00 19.79
C ASP A 370 -2.80 20.57 19.98
N GLY A 371 -1.78 20.39 20.84
CA GLY A 371 -1.17 19.10 21.17
C GLY A 371 -0.21 18.56 20.10
N ARG A 372 0.19 19.36 19.10
CA ARG A 372 0.99 18.92 17.96
C ARG A 372 2.41 19.48 18.02
N ALA A 373 3.32 18.74 18.65
CA ALA A 373 4.71 19.15 18.86
C ALA A 373 5.63 18.91 17.65
N ILE A 374 5.34 17.88 16.85
CA ILE A 374 6.06 17.54 15.62
C ILE A 374 5.06 17.28 14.49
N TYR A 375 5.46 17.56 13.24
CA TYR A 375 4.67 17.17 12.08
C TYR A 375 4.45 15.65 12.09
N MET A 376 3.19 15.22 12.00
CA MET A 376 2.83 13.80 12.15
C MET A 376 1.63 13.49 11.29
N VAL A 377 1.76 12.49 10.42
CA VAL A 377 0.69 11.97 9.57
C VAL A 377 0.52 10.48 9.76
N ALA A 378 -0.66 9.97 9.47
CA ALA A 378 -1.02 8.57 9.63
C ALA A 378 -1.28 7.91 8.28
N GLU A 379 -0.77 6.71 8.07
CA GLU A 379 -1.28 5.84 7.01
C GLU A 379 -2.66 5.32 7.40
N LYS A 380 -3.71 6.06 7.05
CA LYS A 380 -5.09 5.69 7.35
C LYS A 380 -5.93 5.79 6.10
N ILE A 381 -6.63 4.71 5.79
CA ILE A 381 -7.49 4.63 4.61
C ILE A 381 -8.89 5.12 4.99
N LEU A 382 -9.37 6.17 4.32
CA LEU A 382 -10.71 6.73 4.52
C LEU A 382 -11.64 6.21 3.42
N THR A 383 -12.81 5.70 3.81
CA THR A 383 -13.81 5.20 2.86
C THR A 383 -15.01 6.14 2.76
N GLY A 384 -15.40 6.51 1.53
CA GLY A 384 -16.64 7.23 1.27
C GLY A 384 -16.63 8.67 1.80
N SER A 385 -17.51 8.92 2.76
CA SER A 385 -17.61 10.20 3.47
C SER A 385 -16.93 10.17 4.84
N GLU A 386 -16.23 9.09 5.19
CA GLU A 386 -15.47 8.99 6.45
C GLU A 386 -14.47 10.15 6.56
N GLY A 387 -14.49 10.81 7.72
CA GLY A 387 -13.52 11.83 8.09
C GLY A 387 -12.40 11.26 8.95
N LEU A 388 -11.21 11.86 8.90
CA LEU A 388 -10.20 11.58 9.91
C LEU A 388 -10.69 12.13 11.27
N ARG A 389 -10.42 11.40 12.35
CA ARG A 389 -10.82 11.78 13.71
C ARG A 389 -10.19 13.12 14.11
N ASN A 390 -11.03 14.13 14.36
CA ASN A 390 -10.61 15.52 14.63
C ASN A 390 -9.85 15.69 15.96
N ASP A 391 -10.03 14.77 16.90
CA ASP A 391 -9.36 14.76 18.20
C ASP A 391 -7.97 14.12 18.16
N TRP A 392 -7.61 13.44 17.07
CA TRP A 392 -6.28 12.87 16.90
C TRP A 392 -5.22 13.97 16.70
N ARG A 393 -4.11 13.85 17.41
CA ARG A 393 -3.00 14.83 17.40
C ARG A 393 -2.10 14.67 16.17
N LEU A 394 -2.72 14.74 15.00
CA LEU A 394 -2.14 14.57 13.67
C LEU A 394 -2.27 15.85 12.82
N HIS A 395 -1.56 15.84 11.70
CA HIS A 395 -1.65 16.84 10.63
C HIS A 395 -2.44 16.32 9.42
N GLY A 396 -2.72 15.02 9.36
CA GLY A 396 -3.55 14.40 8.34
C GLY A 396 -3.17 12.96 8.05
N THR A 397 -3.54 12.49 6.86
CA THR A 397 -3.24 11.15 6.33
C THR A 397 -2.01 11.18 5.42
N THR A 398 -1.65 10.03 4.86
CA THR A 398 -0.68 9.90 3.77
C THR A 398 -1.25 10.26 2.39
N GLY A 399 -2.52 10.65 2.27
CA GLY A 399 -3.07 11.26 1.05
C GLY A 399 -3.74 10.33 0.04
N TYR A 400 -4.05 9.08 0.40
CA TYR A 400 -4.83 8.18 -0.48
C TYR A 400 -6.22 8.74 -0.81
N ASP A 401 -6.83 9.50 0.10
CA ASP A 401 -8.10 10.19 -0.15
C ASP A 401 -7.98 11.19 -1.30
N PHE A 402 -6.89 11.95 -1.36
CA PHE A 402 -6.62 12.87 -2.48
C PHE A 402 -6.35 12.12 -3.78
N ALA A 403 -5.54 11.04 -3.74
CA ALA A 403 -5.24 10.21 -4.91
C ALA A 403 -6.52 9.71 -5.60
N ASN A 404 -7.48 9.25 -4.81
CA ASN A 404 -8.78 8.78 -5.31
C ASN A 404 -9.64 9.93 -5.83
N GLN A 405 -9.71 11.05 -5.11
CA GLN A 405 -10.49 12.23 -5.53
C GLN A 405 -10.02 12.79 -6.88
N VAL A 406 -8.71 12.96 -7.07
CA VAL A 406 -8.16 13.51 -8.32
C VAL A 406 -8.31 12.51 -9.48
N THR A 407 -8.17 11.21 -9.21
CA THR A 407 -8.42 10.18 -10.23
C THR A 407 -9.89 10.20 -10.67
N GLN A 408 -10.83 10.25 -9.73
CA GLN A 408 -12.27 10.31 -10.01
C GLN A 408 -12.69 11.61 -10.73
N LEU A 409 -12.05 12.74 -10.42
CA LEU A 409 -12.28 14.01 -11.12
C LEU A 409 -11.94 13.89 -12.61
N LEU A 410 -10.91 13.13 -12.96
CA LEU A 410 -10.47 12.95 -14.34
C LEU A 410 -11.35 11.97 -15.13
N VAL A 411 -12.21 11.19 -14.47
CA VAL A 411 -13.15 10.28 -15.14
C VAL A 411 -14.31 11.06 -15.79
N ASP A 412 -14.64 10.70 -17.03
CA ASP A 412 -15.88 11.13 -17.67
C ASP A 412 -17.07 10.41 -17.04
N SER A 413 -17.70 11.04 -16.06
CA SER A 413 -18.82 10.42 -15.32
C SER A 413 -20.03 10.12 -16.21
N SER A 414 -20.17 10.80 -17.36
CA SER A 414 -21.25 10.52 -18.31
C SER A 414 -21.10 9.16 -19.01
N ALA A 415 -19.91 8.55 -18.96
CA ALA A 415 -19.62 7.26 -19.58
C ALA A 415 -19.96 6.04 -18.70
N GLU A 416 -20.45 6.23 -17.47
CA GLU A 416 -20.66 5.15 -16.50
C GLU A 416 -21.52 4.01 -17.06
N GLU A 417 -22.68 4.34 -17.63
CA GLU A 417 -23.61 3.34 -18.18
C GLU A 417 -22.98 2.56 -19.34
N ALA A 418 -22.34 3.28 -20.27
CA ALA A 418 -21.72 2.69 -21.46
C ALA A 418 -20.56 1.75 -21.11
N ILE A 419 -19.70 2.15 -20.17
CA ILE A 419 -18.58 1.33 -19.68
C ILE A 419 -19.09 0.14 -18.89
N THR A 420 -20.05 0.33 -17.98
CA THR A 420 -20.64 -0.77 -17.18
C THR A 420 -21.30 -1.81 -18.07
N LYS A 421 -22.08 -1.40 -19.07
CA LYS A 421 -22.73 -2.29 -20.04
C LYS A 421 -21.70 -3.04 -20.90
N THR A 422 -20.63 -2.36 -21.30
CA THR A 422 -19.52 -2.98 -22.05
C THR A 422 -18.82 -4.05 -21.22
N PHE A 423 -18.49 -3.74 -19.96
CA PHE A 423 -17.86 -4.68 -19.03
C PHE A 423 -18.72 -5.92 -18.80
N HIS A 424 -19.98 -5.77 -18.38
CA HIS A 424 -20.88 -6.90 -18.13
C HIS A 424 -21.13 -7.76 -19.37
N ARG A 425 -21.25 -7.13 -20.55
CA ARG A 425 -21.39 -7.88 -21.81
C ARG A 425 -20.14 -8.67 -22.14
N PHE A 426 -18.96 -8.12 -21.89
CA PHE A 426 -17.69 -8.78 -22.21
C PHE A 426 -17.44 -9.99 -21.30
N ILE A 427 -17.70 -9.87 -20.01
CA ILE A 427 -17.54 -10.98 -19.04
C ILE A 427 -18.74 -11.94 -19.02
N GLY A 428 -19.83 -11.62 -19.72
CA GLY A 428 -21.02 -12.46 -19.85
C GLY A 428 -21.99 -12.44 -18.66
N HIS A 429 -21.75 -11.65 -17.62
CA HIS A 429 -22.60 -11.57 -16.43
C HIS A 429 -22.51 -10.21 -15.72
N SER A 430 -23.47 -9.92 -14.83
CA SER A 430 -23.46 -8.72 -13.97
C SER A 430 -22.74 -9.01 -12.65
N VAL A 431 -21.99 -8.02 -12.14
CA VAL A 431 -21.29 -8.16 -10.85
C VAL A 431 -21.77 -7.07 -9.87
N PRO A 432 -22.74 -7.36 -8.97
CA PRO A 432 -23.15 -6.40 -7.95
C PRO A 432 -22.01 -6.20 -6.93
N PHE A 433 -21.38 -5.02 -6.95
CA PHE A 433 -20.17 -4.74 -6.17
C PHE A 433 -20.33 -5.04 -4.67
N GLY A 434 -21.44 -4.58 -4.05
CA GLY A 434 -21.67 -4.82 -2.63
C GLY A 434 -21.83 -6.30 -2.26
N HIS A 435 -22.32 -7.14 -3.17
CA HIS A 435 -22.40 -8.60 -2.96
C HIS A 435 -21.03 -9.24 -3.10
N LEU A 436 -20.26 -8.81 -4.11
CA LEU A 436 -18.88 -9.26 -4.29
C LEU A 436 -18.02 -8.93 -3.08
N LEU A 437 -18.05 -7.68 -2.59
CA LEU A 437 -17.27 -7.26 -1.42
C LEU A 437 -17.63 -8.06 -0.16
N TYR A 438 -18.93 -8.18 0.13
CA TYR A 438 -19.41 -8.98 1.25
C TYR A 438 -18.92 -10.44 1.15
N ALA A 439 -19.07 -11.07 -0.01
CA ALA A 439 -18.64 -12.46 -0.23
C ALA A 439 -17.12 -12.63 -0.08
N LYS A 440 -16.32 -11.68 -0.56
CA LYS A 440 -14.86 -11.74 -0.48
C LYS A 440 -14.31 -11.45 0.92
N LYS A 441 -14.97 -10.60 1.71
CA LYS A 441 -14.69 -10.49 3.16
C LYS A 441 -14.96 -11.80 3.89
N LEU A 442 -16.09 -12.47 3.61
CA LEU A 442 -16.37 -13.80 4.17
C LEU A 442 -15.34 -14.85 3.73
N GLN A 443 -14.89 -14.82 2.47
CA GLN A 443 -13.86 -15.73 1.97
C GLN A 443 -12.52 -15.53 2.72
N VAL A 444 -12.09 -14.29 2.92
CA VAL A 444 -10.86 -13.97 3.67
C VAL A 444 -10.94 -14.45 5.12
N MET A 445 -12.07 -14.22 5.80
CA MET A 445 -12.30 -14.71 7.16
C MET A 445 -12.35 -16.24 7.25
N LYS A 446 -12.54 -16.95 6.14
CA LYS A 446 -12.51 -18.43 6.12
C LYS A 446 -11.13 -19.00 5.78
N LEU A 447 -10.36 -18.31 4.93
CA LEU A 447 -9.14 -18.88 4.33
C LEU A 447 -7.83 -18.32 4.90
N ALA A 448 -7.80 -17.06 5.35
CA ALA A 448 -6.56 -16.38 5.75
C ALA A 448 -6.59 -15.90 7.21
N LEU A 449 -7.76 -15.48 7.68
CA LEU A 449 -7.98 -14.87 9.01
C LEU A 449 -9.02 -15.66 9.83
N ALA A 450 -9.09 -16.98 9.67
CA ALA A 450 -10.09 -17.81 10.36
C ALA A 450 -9.89 -17.77 11.87
N ASN A 451 -8.66 -18.02 12.34
CA ASN A 451 -8.38 -17.99 13.78
C ASN A 451 -8.60 -16.59 14.39
N ASP A 452 -8.22 -15.52 13.68
CA ASP A 452 -8.44 -14.15 14.14
C ASP A 452 -9.92 -13.86 14.46
N VAL A 453 -10.85 -14.44 13.69
CA VAL A 453 -12.29 -14.31 13.94
C VAL A 453 -12.80 -15.33 14.94
N ASP A 454 -12.26 -16.55 14.96
CA ASP A 454 -12.64 -17.57 15.94
C ASP A 454 -12.26 -17.16 17.37
N VAL A 455 -11.14 -16.45 17.54
CA VAL A 455 -10.79 -15.79 18.81
C VAL A 455 -11.90 -14.84 19.26
N LEU A 456 -12.45 -14.01 18.36
CA LEU A 456 -13.57 -13.12 18.69
C LEU A 456 -14.84 -13.90 19.06
N GLY A 457 -15.16 -14.97 18.33
CA GLY A 457 -16.27 -15.86 18.66
C GLY A 457 -16.13 -16.47 20.06
N ASN A 458 -14.94 -17.00 20.38
CA ASN A 458 -14.62 -17.57 21.69
C ASN A 458 -14.68 -16.53 22.83
N MET A 459 -14.24 -15.30 22.57
CA MET A 459 -14.35 -14.21 23.53
C MET A 459 -15.80 -13.84 23.80
N LEU A 460 -16.61 -13.77 22.75
CA LEU A 460 -18.04 -13.44 22.85
C LEU A 460 -18.84 -14.54 23.56
N ASP A 461 -18.49 -15.81 23.34
CA ASP A 461 -19.03 -16.99 24.02
C ASP A 461 -18.76 -16.96 25.53
N ARG A 462 -17.51 -16.72 25.95
CA ARG A 462 -17.18 -16.54 27.37
C ARG A 462 -17.93 -15.36 28.03
N LEU A 463 -18.30 -14.35 27.25
CA LEU A 463 -19.10 -13.21 27.73
C LEU A 463 -20.58 -13.58 27.81
N SER A 464 -21.11 -14.33 26.85
CA SER A 464 -22.51 -14.78 26.85
C SER A 464 -22.80 -15.72 28.03
N GLU A 465 -21.87 -16.63 28.36
CA GLU A 465 -21.97 -17.57 29.49
C GLU A 465 -22.11 -16.88 30.86
N ARG A 466 -21.58 -15.65 30.99
CA ARG A 466 -21.68 -14.84 32.22
C ARG A 466 -23.04 -14.18 32.39
N SER A 467 -23.87 -14.14 31.36
CA SER A 467 -25.20 -13.53 31.37
C SER A 467 -26.29 -14.59 31.35
N ARG A 468 -27.23 -14.51 32.30
CA ARG A 468 -28.38 -15.41 32.35
C ARG A 468 -29.28 -15.33 31.10
N TRP A 469 -29.27 -14.20 30.42
CA TRP A 469 -30.10 -13.88 29.24
C TRP A 469 -29.52 -14.38 27.93
N TYR A 470 -28.20 -14.62 27.86
CA TYR A 470 -27.49 -14.88 26.60
C TYR A 470 -26.72 -16.21 26.62
N ARG A 471 -26.74 -16.95 27.73
CA ARG A 471 -25.98 -18.21 27.90
C ARG A 471 -26.35 -19.33 26.92
N ASP A 472 -27.54 -19.27 26.32
CA ASP A 472 -28.03 -20.30 25.39
C ASP A 472 -27.60 -20.02 23.94
N PHE A 473 -26.91 -18.89 23.68
CA PHE A 473 -26.28 -18.65 22.40
C PHE A 473 -25.10 -19.60 22.22
N THR A 474 -25.17 -20.44 21.18
CA THR A 474 -24.10 -21.37 20.87
C THR A 474 -22.90 -20.64 20.27
N LEU A 475 -21.70 -21.18 20.51
CA LEU A 475 -20.46 -20.66 19.91
C LEU A 475 -20.55 -20.53 18.38
N GLU A 476 -21.13 -21.51 17.68
CA GLU A 476 -21.28 -21.44 16.22
C GLU A 476 -22.16 -20.25 15.81
N ALA A 477 -23.27 -20.02 16.51
CA ALA A 477 -24.14 -18.88 16.24
C ALA A 477 -23.41 -17.55 16.51
N LEU A 478 -22.63 -17.46 17.58
CA LEU A 478 -21.84 -16.27 17.94
C LEU A 478 -20.73 -15.99 16.91
N SER A 479 -19.93 -17.00 16.58
CA SER A 479 -18.86 -16.91 15.57
C SER A 479 -19.42 -16.52 14.20
N ARG A 480 -20.55 -17.11 13.78
CA ARG A 480 -21.24 -16.72 12.56
C ARG A 480 -21.71 -15.27 12.63
N THR A 481 -22.35 -14.85 13.72
CA THR A 481 -22.84 -13.47 13.91
C THR A 481 -21.70 -12.45 13.81
N VAL A 482 -20.54 -12.75 14.40
CA VAL A 482 -19.32 -11.93 14.28
C VAL A 482 -18.87 -11.84 12.82
N ARG A 483 -18.70 -12.97 12.12
CA ARG A 483 -18.31 -13.03 10.70
C ARG A 483 -19.26 -12.21 9.81
N GLU A 484 -20.56 -12.43 9.97
CA GLU A 484 -21.60 -11.77 9.18
C GLU A 484 -21.63 -10.25 9.41
N THR A 485 -21.42 -9.83 10.66
CA THR A 485 -21.34 -8.41 11.03
C THR A 485 -20.10 -7.76 10.44
N ILE A 486 -18.92 -8.36 10.58
CA ILE A 486 -17.67 -7.84 10.01
C ILE A 486 -17.75 -7.76 8.47
N ALA A 487 -18.35 -8.74 7.81
CA ALA A 487 -18.54 -8.71 6.36
C ALA A 487 -19.41 -7.51 5.90
N CYS A 488 -20.27 -6.99 6.78
CA CYS A 488 -21.12 -5.83 6.54
C CYS A 488 -20.50 -4.49 7.00
N PHE A 489 -19.31 -4.48 7.61
CA PHE A 489 -18.67 -3.23 8.02
C PHE A 489 -18.34 -2.33 6.81
N PRO A 490 -18.77 -1.06 6.80
CA PRO A 490 -18.59 -0.14 5.67
C PRO A 490 -17.21 0.55 5.66
N VAL A 491 -16.52 0.58 6.79
CA VAL A 491 -15.20 1.23 6.99
C VAL A 491 -14.16 0.21 7.45
N TYR A 492 -12.89 0.61 7.52
CA TYR A 492 -11.81 -0.26 8.00
C TYR A 492 -12.03 -0.65 9.47
N ARG A 493 -12.35 0.31 10.34
CA ARG A 493 -12.68 0.06 11.75
C ARG A 493 -13.37 1.25 12.40
N THR A 494 -13.94 1.00 13.57
CA THR A 494 -14.40 2.01 14.52
C THR A 494 -13.31 2.35 15.55
N TYR A 495 -13.54 3.39 16.36
CA TYR A 495 -12.56 3.92 17.32
C TYR A 495 -13.14 4.21 18.71
N LEU A 496 -13.91 3.26 19.24
CA LEU A 496 -14.36 3.30 20.62
C LEU A 496 -13.18 3.15 21.57
N ALA A 497 -13.20 3.92 22.66
CA ALA A 497 -12.19 3.91 23.71
C ALA A 497 -12.84 3.75 25.10
N PRO A 498 -12.22 3.04 26.05
CA PRO A 498 -12.78 2.82 27.38
C PRO A 498 -12.96 4.14 28.14
N GLY A 499 -14.11 4.30 28.80
CA GLY A 499 -14.40 5.50 29.60
C GLY A 499 -14.74 6.75 28.79
N GLN A 500 -14.78 6.66 27.45
CA GLN A 500 -15.24 7.72 26.56
C GLN A 500 -16.65 7.42 26.04
N PRO A 501 -17.48 8.44 25.75
CA PRO A 501 -18.76 8.22 25.08
C PRO A 501 -18.52 7.69 23.67
N VAL A 502 -19.41 6.81 23.20
CA VAL A 502 -19.39 6.34 21.82
C VAL A 502 -19.77 7.50 20.89
N SER A 503 -18.95 7.75 19.86
CA SER A 503 -19.23 8.79 18.88
C SER A 503 -20.48 8.44 18.06
N GLU A 504 -21.22 9.46 17.60
CA GLU A 504 -22.38 9.26 16.72
C GLU A 504 -21.98 8.52 15.44
N GLU A 505 -20.83 8.86 14.87
CA GLU A 505 -20.28 8.19 13.68
C GLU A 505 -20.01 6.71 13.92
N ASP A 506 -19.33 6.32 15.01
CA ASP A 506 -19.08 4.91 15.32
C ASP A 506 -20.40 4.16 15.59
N HIS A 507 -21.35 4.80 16.28
CA HIS A 507 -22.66 4.23 16.55
C HIS A 507 -23.41 3.92 15.25
N GLU A 508 -23.48 4.88 14.32
CA GLU A 508 -24.11 4.69 13.01
C GLU A 508 -23.44 3.59 12.18
N ILE A 509 -22.11 3.50 12.22
CA ILE A 509 -21.34 2.45 11.55
C ILE A 509 -21.74 1.07 12.09
N VAL A 510 -21.78 0.91 13.41
CA VAL A 510 -22.17 -0.35 14.06
C VAL A 510 -23.62 -0.70 13.71
N GLU A 511 -24.55 0.25 13.83
CA GLU A 511 -25.96 0.02 13.49
C GLU A 511 -26.17 -0.38 12.03
N ARG A 512 -25.45 0.25 11.10
CA ARG A 512 -25.50 -0.07 9.68
C ARG A 512 -24.97 -1.48 9.40
N ALA A 513 -23.86 -1.86 10.03
CA ALA A 513 -23.28 -3.19 9.89
C ALA A 513 -24.21 -4.27 10.45
N ILE A 514 -24.75 -4.07 11.65
CA ILE A 514 -25.70 -4.99 12.30
C ILE A 514 -26.98 -5.13 11.47
N SER A 515 -27.57 -4.02 11.01
CA SER A 515 -28.76 -4.03 10.16
C SER A 515 -28.51 -4.73 8.82
N GLY A 516 -27.32 -4.53 8.24
CA GLY A 516 -26.87 -5.24 7.04
C GLY A 516 -26.77 -6.75 7.26
N ALA A 517 -26.18 -7.17 8.38
CA ALA A 517 -25.98 -8.57 8.73
C ALA A 517 -27.32 -9.29 9.00
N LYS A 518 -28.24 -8.66 9.73
CA LYS A 518 -29.61 -9.17 9.94
C LYS A 518 -30.34 -9.40 8.62
N ARG A 519 -30.35 -8.40 7.74
CA ARG A 519 -31.03 -8.49 6.43
C ARG A 519 -30.49 -9.62 5.55
N ARG A 520 -29.18 -9.91 5.65
CA ARG A 520 -28.53 -10.99 4.90
C ARG A 520 -28.75 -12.38 5.52
N ASN A 521 -29.13 -12.45 6.79
CA ASN A 521 -29.23 -13.70 7.57
C ASN A 521 -30.61 -13.85 8.25
N PRO A 522 -31.72 -13.93 7.50
CA PRO A 522 -33.08 -13.99 8.08
C PRO A 522 -33.38 -15.26 8.89
N ALA A 523 -32.57 -16.30 8.75
CA ALA A 523 -32.71 -17.57 9.49
C ALA A 523 -31.97 -17.58 10.84
N VAL A 524 -31.21 -16.52 11.16
CA VAL A 524 -30.50 -16.38 12.43
C VAL A 524 -31.33 -15.50 13.36
N ASP A 525 -31.46 -15.91 14.62
CA ASP A 525 -32.25 -15.17 15.62
C ASP A 525 -31.76 -13.71 15.78
N GLU A 526 -32.67 -12.75 15.82
CA GLU A 526 -32.28 -11.34 15.88
C GLU A 526 -31.61 -10.94 17.20
N SER A 527 -31.90 -11.66 18.29
CA SER A 527 -31.39 -11.32 19.62
C SER A 527 -29.87 -11.47 19.71
N ILE A 528 -29.25 -12.38 18.94
CA ILE A 528 -27.80 -12.54 18.92
C ILE A 528 -27.09 -11.35 18.26
N PHE A 529 -27.69 -10.76 17.23
CA PHE A 529 -27.21 -9.51 16.62
C PHE A 529 -27.42 -8.32 17.54
N ASN A 530 -28.56 -8.26 18.25
CA ASN A 530 -28.81 -7.22 19.25
C ASN A 530 -27.79 -7.28 20.40
N PHE A 531 -27.45 -8.49 20.85
CA PHE A 531 -26.41 -8.71 21.85
C PHE A 531 -25.05 -8.23 21.35
N LEU A 532 -24.64 -8.62 20.14
CA LEU A 532 -23.38 -8.13 19.55
C LEU A 532 -23.37 -6.61 19.38
N ARG A 533 -24.47 -6.01 18.91
CA ARG A 533 -24.61 -4.55 18.84
C ARG A 533 -24.37 -3.90 20.19
N ASP A 534 -25.08 -4.35 21.22
CA ASP A 534 -24.96 -3.80 22.58
C ASP A 534 -23.52 -3.95 23.10
N MET A 535 -22.84 -5.04 22.77
CA MET A 535 -21.41 -5.20 23.06
C MET A 535 -20.58 -4.14 22.33
N LEU A 536 -20.75 -3.98 21.02
CA LEU A 536 -19.96 -3.09 20.17
C LEU A 536 -20.19 -1.60 20.44
N VAL A 537 -21.21 -1.21 21.21
CA VAL A 537 -21.46 0.19 21.63
C VAL A 537 -21.26 0.41 23.14
N PHE A 538 -20.51 -0.46 23.82
CA PHE A 538 -20.26 -0.40 25.27
C PHE A 538 -21.53 -0.31 26.13
N ARG A 539 -22.63 -0.92 25.70
CA ARG A 539 -23.81 -1.07 26.56
C ARG A 539 -23.61 -2.24 27.50
N PHE A 540 -23.18 -1.95 28.72
CA PHE A 540 -22.94 -2.94 29.77
C PHE A 540 -24.25 -3.42 30.41
N PRO A 541 -24.47 -4.75 30.56
CA PRO A 541 -25.38 -5.28 31.56
C PRO A 541 -25.13 -4.67 32.95
N ALA A 542 -26.19 -4.22 33.63
CA ALA A 542 -26.11 -3.47 34.89
C ALA A 542 -25.39 -4.23 36.03
N ASN A 543 -25.34 -5.56 35.95
CA ASN A 543 -24.76 -6.46 36.95
C ASN A 543 -23.35 -6.97 36.63
N LEU A 544 -22.68 -6.46 35.58
CA LEU A 544 -21.29 -6.84 35.28
C LEU A 544 -20.34 -6.32 36.37
N ASP A 545 -19.43 -7.18 36.81
CA ASP A 545 -18.33 -6.80 37.69
C ASP A 545 -17.18 -6.11 36.91
N ALA A 546 -16.11 -5.72 37.61
CA ALA A 546 -14.97 -5.07 36.97
C ALA A 546 -14.25 -5.99 35.97
N SER A 547 -14.16 -7.29 36.28
CA SER A 547 -13.54 -8.30 35.41
C SER A 547 -14.33 -8.48 34.11
N GLY A 548 -15.66 -8.58 34.20
CA GLY A 548 -16.55 -8.66 33.05
C GLY A 548 -16.50 -7.40 32.18
N ARG A 549 -16.47 -6.20 32.79
CA ARG A 549 -16.28 -4.95 32.03
C ARG A 549 -14.95 -4.90 31.28
N ALA A 550 -13.87 -5.38 31.91
CA ALA A 550 -12.56 -5.46 31.27
C ALA A 550 -12.56 -6.47 30.10
N ALA A 551 -13.19 -7.63 30.26
CA ALA A 551 -13.31 -8.64 29.20
C ALA A 551 -14.16 -8.14 28.02
N HIS A 552 -15.28 -7.47 28.30
CA HIS A 552 -16.12 -6.82 27.28
C HIS A 552 -15.34 -5.73 26.54
N THR A 553 -14.63 -4.86 27.28
CA THR A 553 -13.75 -3.86 26.69
C THR A 553 -12.70 -4.50 25.78
N HIS A 554 -12.08 -5.58 26.24
CA HIS A 554 -11.09 -6.30 25.48
C HIS A 554 -11.65 -6.87 24.18
N PHE A 555 -12.87 -7.44 24.21
CA PHE A 555 -13.58 -7.90 23.01
C PHE A 555 -13.80 -6.78 21.99
N VAL A 556 -14.33 -5.62 22.40
CA VAL A 556 -14.58 -4.51 21.48
C VAL A 556 -13.28 -4.04 20.83
N LEU A 557 -12.23 -3.83 21.62
CA LEU A 557 -10.97 -3.33 21.09
C LEU A 557 -10.28 -4.36 20.16
N LYS A 558 -10.38 -5.67 20.45
CA LYS A 558 -9.90 -6.72 19.54
C LYS A 558 -10.73 -6.79 18.26
N PHE A 559 -12.05 -6.65 18.35
CA PHE A 559 -12.93 -6.58 17.18
C PHE A 559 -12.49 -5.44 16.23
N GLN A 560 -12.17 -4.26 16.79
CA GLN A 560 -11.68 -3.12 16.01
C GLN A 560 -10.31 -3.36 15.34
N GLN A 561 -9.43 -4.17 15.94
CA GLN A 561 -8.16 -4.55 15.32
C GLN A 561 -8.33 -5.58 14.18
N THR A 562 -9.44 -6.32 14.16
CA THR A 562 -9.69 -7.39 13.19
C THR A 562 -10.43 -6.90 11.93
N THR A 563 -11.30 -5.89 12.01
CA THR A 563 -12.09 -5.42 10.86
C THR A 563 -11.23 -4.81 9.74
N GLY A 564 -10.15 -4.11 10.10
CA GLY A 564 -9.25 -3.44 9.15
C GLY A 564 -8.55 -4.41 8.20
N PRO A 565 -7.83 -5.42 8.72
CA PRO A 565 -7.26 -6.52 7.93
C PRO A 565 -8.25 -7.18 6.96
N ILE A 566 -9.48 -7.45 7.42
CA ILE A 566 -10.51 -8.09 6.61
C ILE A 566 -11.01 -7.15 5.50
N MET A 567 -11.10 -5.85 5.76
CA MET A 567 -11.37 -4.86 4.71
C MET A 567 -10.24 -4.84 3.69
N ALA A 568 -8.99 -4.69 4.11
CA ALA A 568 -7.84 -4.63 3.21
C ALA A 568 -7.73 -5.88 2.33
N LYS A 569 -7.73 -7.07 2.94
CA LYS A 569 -7.61 -8.33 2.19
C LYS A 569 -8.83 -8.67 1.33
N GLY A 570 -10.02 -8.30 1.80
CA GLY A 570 -11.27 -8.54 1.07
C GLY A 570 -11.48 -7.58 -0.10
N LEU A 571 -11.16 -6.29 0.08
CA LEU A 571 -11.35 -5.24 -0.91
C LEU A 571 -10.11 -5.08 -1.79
N GLU A 572 -8.99 -4.69 -1.19
CA GLU A 572 -7.79 -4.24 -1.91
C GLU A 572 -7.03 -5.39 -2.56
N ASP A 573 -6.89 -6.51 -1.85
CA ASP A 573 -6.13 -7.68 -2.31
C ASP A 573 -7.03 -8.78 -2.89
N THR A 574 -8.30 -8.47 -3.17
CA THR A 574 -9.20 -9.43 -3.82
C THR A 574 -10.18 -8.74 -4.78
N VAL A 575 -11.12 -7.93 -4.28
CA VAL A 575 -12.16 -7.30 -5.12
C VAL A 575 -11.57 -6.41 -6.22
N PHE A 576 -10.49 -5.67 -5.93
CA PHE A 576 -9.80 -4.83 -6.93
C PHE A 576 -9.20 -5.59 -8.11
N TYR A 577 -9.00 -6.90 -7.99
CA TYR A 577 -8.53 -7.78 -9.07
C TYR A 577 -9.67 -8.51 -9.79
N ILE A 578 -10.90 -8.40 -9.28
CA ILE A 578 -12.11 -9.02 -9.85
C ILE A 578 -12.99 -7.98 -10.55
N TYR A 579 -13.22 -6.82 -9.94
CA TYR A 579 -14.14 -5.81 -10.47
C TYR A 579 -13.44 -4.92 -11.52
N ASN A 580 -13.13 -5.49 -12.69
CA ASN A 580 -12.28 -4.87 -13.70
C ASN A 580 -13.04 -3.93 -14.67
N ARG A 581 -14.07 -3.23 -14.17
CA ARG A 581 -14.88 -2.26 -14.93
C ARG A 581 -14.04 -1.09 -15.47
N LEU A 582 -13.27 -0.46 -14.59
CA LEU A 582 -12.29 0.57 -14.89
C LEU A 582 -11.20 0.53 -13.82
N THR A 583 -10.09 -0.12 -14.13
CA THR A 583 -9.06 -0.52 -13.15
C THR A 583 -8.27 0.64 -12.54
N ALA A 584 -8.38 1.85 -13.11
CA ALA A 584 -7.87 3.07 -12.48
C ALA A 584 -8.58 3.39 -11.15
N LEU A 585 -9.81 2.91 -10.94
CA LEU A 585 -10.56 3.10 -9.71
C LEU A 585 -10.28 2.03 -8.65
N ASN A 586 -9.54 0.98 -9.03
CA ASN A 586 -9.19 -0.16 -8.19
C ASN A 586 -7.85 0.11 -7.50
N GLU A 587 -7.86 1.11 -6.61
CA GLU A 587 -6.68 1.65 -5.96
C GLU A 587 -6.88 1.71 -4.43
N VAL A 588 -5.81 1.68 -3.64
CA VAL A 588 -5.86 1.77 -2.17
C VAL A 588 -6.70 2.98 -1.72
N GLY A 589 -7.71 2.73 -0.88
CA GLY A 589 -8.73 3.72 -0.48
C GLY A 589 -9.81 4.04 -1.52
N GLY A 590 -9.73 3.41 -2.69
CA GLY A 590 -10.68 3.56 -3.79
C GLY A 590 -11.98 2.82 -3.54
N GLN A 591 -13.03 3.32 -4.18
CA GLN A 591 -14.36 2.70 -4.20
C GLN A 591 -14.79 2.52 -5.64
N PRO A 592 -14.48 1.38 -6.28
CA PRO A 592 -14.77 1.15 -7.70
C PRO A 592 -16.25 1.28 -8.10
N GLN A 593 -17.17 1.21 -7.13
CA GLN A 593 -18.59 1.49 -7.33
C GLN A 593 -18.89 2.98 -7.59
N GLN A 594 -18.08 3.90 -7.10
CA GLN A 594 -18.14 5.34 -7.39
C GLN A 594 -17.35 5.61 -8.67
N PHE A 595 -18.04 5.85 -9.79
CA PHE A 595 -17.39 5.91 -11.10
C PHE A 595 -16.57 7.18 -11.34
N GLY A 596 -17.06 8.34 -10.91
CA GLY A 596 -16.34 9.61 -11.05
C GLY A 596 -16.81 10.67 -10.05
N LEU A 597 -16.17 11.84 -10.07
CA LEU A 597 -16.40 12.95 -9.15
C LEU A 597 -16.66 14.24 -9.94
N SER A 598 -17.67 15.03 -9.55
CA SER A 598 -17.92 16.33 -10.19
C SER A 598 -16.88 17.37 -9.78
N ILE A 599 -16.78 18.46 -10.56
CA ILE A 599 -15.87 19.58 -10.27
C ILE A 599 -16.27 20.24 -8.94
N GLU A 600 -17.58 20.41 -8.69
CA GLU A 600 -18.12 20.99 -7.46
C GLU A 600 -17.75 20.14 -6.24
N ALA A 601 -17.95 18.83 -6.32
CA ALA A 601 -17.60 17.92 -5.23
C ALA A 601 -16.09 17.93 -4.97
N PHE A 602 -15.26 18.01 -6.01
CA PHE A 602 -13.81 18.17 -5.84
C PHE A 602 -13.45 19.48 -5.12
N HIS A 603 -14.12 20.59 -5.44
CA HIS A 603 -13.93 21.86 -4.74
C HIS A 603 -14.39 21.80 -3.28
N GLU A 604 -15.53 21.17 -2.99
CA GLU A 604 -16.03 20.96 -1.63
C GLU A 604 -15.02 20.17 -0.77
N ARG A 605 -14.43 19.10 -1.32
CA ARG A 605 -13.38 18.33 -0.64
C ARG A 605 -12.11 19.15 -0.38
N ASN A 606 -11.73 20.05 -1.28
CA ASN A 606 -10.61 20.97 -1.05
C ASN A 606 -10.90 22.02 0.02
N LEU A 607 -12.13 22.55 0.05
CA LEU A 607 -12.58 23.49 1.09
C LEU A 607 -12.65 22.82 2.47
N ASP A 608 -13.11 21.57 2.53
CA ASP A 608 -13.08 20.77 3.76
C ASP A 608 -11.65 20.52 4.24
N ARG A 609 -10.77 20.08 3.33
CA ARG A 609 -9.35 19.88 3.63
C ARG A 609 -8.67 21.15 4.12
N GLN A 610 -8.93 22.30 3.49
CA GLN A 610 -8.38 23.58 3.96
C GLN A 610 -8.81 23.89 5.40
N ARG A 611 -10.08 23.62 5.74
CA ARG A 611 -10.63 23.92 7.06
C ARG A 611 -10.10 22.98 8.14
N ASN A 612 -10.05 21.68 7.85
CA ASN A 612 -9.85 20.65 8.86
C ASN A 612 -8.44 20.03 8.84
N TRP A 613 -7.81 19.94 7.66
CA TRP A 613 -6.59 19.15 7.44
C TRP A 613 -5.64 19.83 6.45
N SER A 614 -5.37 21.13 6.62
CA SER A 614 -4.59 21.95 5.68
C SER A 614 -3.14 21.51 5.48
N ALA A 615 -2.64 20.64 6.38
CA ALA A 615 -1.29 20.09 6.38
C ALA A 615 -1.27 18.56 6.11
N THR A 616 -2.36 17.96 5.64
CA THR A 616 -2.37 16.53 5.24
C THR A 616 -1.52 16.29 4.00
N LEU A 617 -0.95 15.09 3.83
CA LEU A 617 -0.26 14.77 2.58
C LEU A 617 -1.26 14.64 1.42
N LEU A 618 -0.80 14.99 0.22
CA LEU A 618 -1.50 14.82 -1.05
C LEU A 618 -0.66 13.86 -1.91
N ALA A 619 -1.00 12.57 -1.83
CA ALA A 619 -0.32 11.55 -2.62
C ALA A 619 -1.05 11.28 -3.93
N THR A 620 -0.28 10.82 -4.92
CA THR A 620 -0.80 10.26 -6.18
C THR A 620 -0.14 8.93 -6.51
N SER A 621 1.09 8.66 -6.08
CA SER A 621 1.68 7.33 -6.10
C SER A 621 2.30 7.04 -4.75
N THR A 622 2.34 5.77 -4.34
CA THR A 622 3.06 5.31 -3.14
C THR A 622 3.73 3.97 -3.43
N HIS A 623 4.45 3.44 -2.45
CA HIS A 623 5.00 2.09 -2.51
C HIS A 623 3.93 0.98 -2.40
N ASP A 624 2.67 1.31 -2.07
CA ASP A 624 1.57 0.35 -1.95
C ASP A 624 0.44 0.56 -2.95
N THR A 625 0.44 1.68 -3.69
CA THR A 625 -0.54 1.87 -4.78
C THR A 625 -0.46 0.72 -5.77
N LYS A 626 -1.62 0.17 -6.14
CA LYS A 626 -1.76 -0.95 -7.07
C LYS A 626 -1.23 -0.57 -8.46
N ARG A 627 -1.29 0.70 -8.83
CA ARG A 627 -0.79 1.28 -10.09
C ARG A 627 -0.19 2.65 -9.81
N SER A 628 0.87 3.03 -10.51
CA SER A 628 1.40 4.39 -10.47
C SER A 628 0.41 5.41 -11.04
N GLU A 629 0.63 6.67 -10.69
CA GLU A 629 -0.26 7.79 -11.05
C GLU A 629 -0.42 7.99 -12.56
N ASP A 630 0.59 7.69 -13.37
CA ASP A 630 0.53 7.87 -14.83
C ASP A 630 -0.11 6.67 -15.53
N VAL A 631 0.00 5.46 -14.96
CA VAL A 631 -0.78 4.29 -15.38
C VAL A 631 -2.27 4.56 -15.20
N ARG A 632 -2.66 5.10 -14.03
CA ARG A 632 -4.06 5.46 -13.78
C ARG A 632 -4.51 6.61 -14.69
N ALA A 633 -3.69 7.64 -14.89
CA ALA A 633 -4.01 8.75 -15.79
C ALA A 633 -4.31 8.30 -17.24
N ARG A 634 -3.55 7.30 -17.74
CA ARG A 634 -3.83 6.64 -19.03
C ARG A 634 -5.11 5.82 -19.01
N ILE A 635 -5.30 4.97 -18.00
CA ILE A 635 -6.50 4.11 -17.93
C ILE A 635 -7.79 4.95 -17.80
N VAL A 636 -7.76 6.06 -17.08
CA VAL A 636 -8.91 6.98 -16.97
C VAL A 636 -9.38 7.49 -18.34
N ALA A 637 -8.47 7.68 -19.30
CA ALA A 637 -8.83 8.13 -20.65
C ALA A 637 -9.77 7.16 -21.40
N ILE A 638 -9.88 5.89 -20.97
CA ILE A 638 -10.87 4.93 -21.49
C ILE A 638 -12.29 5.48 -21.32
N SER A 639 -12.57 6.17 -20.21
CA SER A 639 -13.88 6.77 -19.94
C SER A 639 -14.23 7.87 -20.94
N GLU A 640 -13.24 8.54 -21.54
CA GLU A 640 -13.43 9.61 -22.50
C GLU A 640 -13.74 9.12 -23.93
N ILE A 641 -13.48 7.82 -24.21
CA ILE A 641 -13.66 7.20 -25.53
C ILE A 641 -14.37 5.83 -25.45
N PRO A 642 -15.54 5.74 -24.78
CA PRO A 642 -16.18 4.47 -24.41
C PRO A 642 -16.56 3.60 -25.62
N ASP A 643 -16.91 4.23 -26.74
CA ASP A 643 -17.22 3.53 -27.98
C ASP A 643 -15.98 2.90 -28.66
N LEU A 644 -14.83 3.57 -28.60
CA LEU A 644 -13.58 3.00 -29.08
C LEU A 644 -13.18 1.82 -28.20
N TRP A 645 -13.22 1.99 -26.88
CA TRP A 645 -12.95 0.90 -25.92
C TRP A 645 -13.80 -0.35 -26.20
N ARG A 646 -15.12 -0.19 -26.32
CA ARG A 646 -16.05 -1.31 -26.59
C ARG A 646 -15.67 -2.07 -27.86
N ARG A 647 -15.41 -1.37 -28.97
CA ARG A 647 -15.06 -2.01 -30.25
C ARG A 647 -13.68 -2.68 -30.18
N SER A 648 -12.71 -2.03 -29.55
CA SER A 648 -11.35 -2.52 -29.43
C SER A 648 -11.27 -3.78 -28.57
N LEU A 649 -11.94 -3.79 -27.41
CA LEU A 649 -11.99 -4.93 -26.50
C LEU A 649 -12.45 -6.22 -27.20
N GLN A 650 -13.55 -6.13 -27.97
CA GLN A 650 -14.06 -7.25 -28.76
C GLN A 650 -13.08 -7.69 -29.85
N ARG A 651 -12.50 -6.74 -30.59
CA ARG A 651 -11.55 -7.03 -31.67
C ARG A 651 -10.27 -7.70 -31.17
N TRP A 652 -9.76 -7.26 -30.02
CA TRP A 652 -8.55 -7.83 -29.41
C TRP A 652 -8.79 -9.26 -28.94
N SER A 653 -9.89 -9.52 -28.22
CA SER A 653 -10.23 -10.88 -27.79
C SER A 653 -10.38 -11.84 -28.98
N VAL A 654 -11.04 -11.41 -30.07
CA VAL A 654 -11.14 -12.20 -31.31
C VAL A 654 -9.76 -12.46 -31.93
N ALA A 655 -8.88 -11.46 -32.01
CA ALA A 655 -7.54 -11.60 -32.56
C ALA A 655 -6.66 -12.57 -31.74
N ASN A 656 -6.90 -12.63 -30.43
CA ASN A 656 -6.11 -13.41 -29.48
C ASN A 656 -6.68 -14.80 -29.18
N ARG A 657 -7.92 -15.10 -29.61
CA ARG A 657 -8.63 -16.37 -29.32
C ARG A 657 -7.80 -17.63 -29.57
N ARG A 658 -7.01 -17.66 -30.64
CA ARG A 658 -6.18 -18.84 -30.99
C ARG A 658 -5.08 -19.17 -29.97
N TRP A 659 -4.75 -18.23 -29.09
CA TRP A 659 -3.70 -18.37 -28.07
C TRP A 659 -4.25 -18.83 -26.72
N LYS A 660 -5.58 -18.82 -26.56
CA LYS A 660 -6.24 -19.33 -25.36
C LYS A 660 -6.13 -20.84 -25.28
N ARG A 661 -6.14 -21.36 -24.06
CA ARG A 661 -6.26 -22.80 -23.78
C ARG A 661 -7.55 -23.06 -23.02
N THR A 662 -8.16 -24.20 -23.27
CA THR A 662 -9.30 -24.67 -22.47
C THR A 662 -8.78 -25.53 -21.34
N ILE A 663 -9.09 -25.15 -20.10
CA ILE A 663 -8.71 -25.85 -18.87
C ILE A 663 -10.00 -25.96 -18.04
N ASN A 664 -10.41 -27.18 -17.68
CA ASN A 664 -11.63 -27.46 -16.92
C ASN A 664 -12.87 -26.71 -17.47
N ASP A 665 -13.11 -26.81 -18.78
CA ASP A 665 -14.21 -26.17 -19.52
C ASP A 665 -14.22 -24.62 -19.52
N ALA A 666 -13.18 -23.98 -19.00
CA ALA A 666 -12.98 -22.53 -19.06
C ALA A 666 -11.83 -22.16 -20.01
N GLU A 667 -11.92 -21.00 -20.66
CA GLU A 667 -10.81 -20.46 -21.45
C GLU A 667 -9.84 -19.69 -20.55
N ALA A 668 -8.54 -19.96 -20.66
CA ALA A 668 -7.46 -19.25 -19.99
C ALA A 668 -6.68 -18.34 -20.98
N PRO A 669 -6.55 -17.03 -20.71
CA PRO A 669 -7.23 -16.28 -19.66
C PRO A 669 -8.75 -16.17 -19.90
N ASP A 670 -9.50 -16.02 -18.81
CA ASP A 670 -10.93 -15.76 -18.90
C ASP A 670 -11.22 -14.32 -19.38
N ALA A 671 -12.48 -14.02 -19.70
CA ALA A 671 -12.84 -12.70 -20.24
C ALA A 671 -12.59 -11.55 -19.23
N ASN A 672 -12.71 -11.77 -17.93
CA ASN A 672 -12.45 -10.75 -16.93
C ASN A 672 -10.94 -10.50 -16.76
N GLU A 673 -10.14 -11.55 -16.82
CA GLU A 673 -8.68 -11.51 -16.82
C GLU A 673 -8.14 -10.81 -18.09
N GLU A 674 -8.74 -11.07 -19.26
CA GLU A 674 -8.45 -10.32 -20.49
C GLU A 674 -8.75 -8.82 -20.33
N CYS A 675 -9.89 -8.47 -19.72
CA CYS A 675 -10.28 -7.08 -19.49
C CYS A 675 -9.24 -6.35 -18.64
N LEU A 676 -8.74 -7.00 -17.58
CA LEU A 676 -7.65 -6.49 -16.74
C LEU A 676 -6.35 -6.34 -17.53
N LEU A 677 -5.97 -7.36 -18.30
CA LEU A 677 -4.73 -7.36 -19.09
C LEU A 677 -4.73 -6.22 -20.11
N TYR A 678 -5.80 -6.02 -20.88
CA TYR A 678 -5.84 -4.97 -21.89
C TYR A 678 -5.78 -3.56 -21.29
N GLN A 679 -6.44 -3.31 -20.16
CA GLN A 679 -6.30 -2.02 -19.45
C GLN A 679 -4.87 -1.83 -18.91
N THR A 680 -4.27 -2.89 -18.40
CA THR A 680 -2.87 -2.88 -17.92
C THR A 680 -1.90 -2.53 -19.05
N LEU A 681 -2.06 -3.14 -20.22
CA LEU A 681 -1.25 -2.84 -21.40
C LEU A 681 -1.44 -1.38 -21.86
N LEU A 682 -2.68 -0.89 -21.91
CA LEU A 682 -2.95 0.52 -22.25
C LEU A 682 -2.29 1.50 -21.26
N GLY A 683 -2.30 1.15 -19.97
CA GLY A 683 -1.72 1.97 -18.91
C GLY A 683 -0.19 1.98 -18.92
N THR A 684 0.47 0.90 -19.34
CA THR A 684 1.92 0.72 -19.16
C THR A 684 2.74 0.69 -20.44
N TRP A 685 2.11 0.72 -21.62
CA TRP A 685 2.82 0.56 -22.88
C TRP A 685 3.98 1.56 -23.05
N PRO A 686 5.20 1.10 -23.38
CA PRO A 686 6.35 1.98 -23.47
C PRO A 686 6.27 2.94 -24.67
N MET A 687 6.82 4.14 -24.48
CA MET A 687 6.88 5.20 -25.49
C MET A 687 8.31 5.57 -25.81
N ARG A 688 8.57 5.85 -27.09
CA ARG A 688 9.82 6.43 -27.55
C ARG A 688 9.86 7.91 -27.25
N ALA A 689 11.07 8.46 -27.14
CA ALA A 689 11.29 9.91 -27.06
C ALA A 689 10.73 10.66 -28.29
N THR A 690 10.58 9.99 -29.44
CA THR A 690 9.95 10.55 -30.65
C THR A 690 8.43 10.74 -30.53
N GLY A 691 7.80 10.18 -29.50
CA GLY A 691 6.35 10.24 -29.26
C GLY A 691 5.51 9.15 -29.89
N GLU A 692 6.15 8.25 -30.63
CA GLU A 692 5.54 7.00 -31.06
C GLU A 692 5.62 5.96 -29.93
N LEU A 693 4.59 5.14 -29.80
CA LEU A 693 4.70 3.93 -28.99
C LEU A 693 5.81 3.02 -29.50
N GLU A 694 6.44 2.28 -28.59
CA GLU A 694 7.31 1.19 -29.00
C GLU A 694 6.49 0.16 -29.81
N PRO A 695 6.86 -0.12 -31.08
CA PRO A 695 6.12 -1.05 -31.92
C PRO A 695 6.26 -2.50 -31.42
N VAL A 696 7.33 -2.77 -30.67
CA VAL A 696 7.66 -4.07 -30.08
C VAL A 696 8.08 -3.85 -28.64
N PRO A 697 7.43 -4.51 -27.65
CA PRO A 697 7.88 -4.45 -26.27
C PRO A 697 9.20 -5.21 -26.07
N SER A 698 10.01 -4.79 -25.10
CA SER A 698 11.20 -5.52 -24.69
C SER A 698 10.84 -6.84 -23.97
N ALA A 699 11.79 -7.78 -23.90
CA ALA A 699 11.62 -9.01 -23.13
C ALA A 699 11.32 -8.71 -21.64
N GLU A 700 12.04 -7.74 -21.05
CA GLU A 700 11.81 -7.26 -19.69
C GLU A 700 10.37 -6.75 -19.48
N TYR A 701 9.82 -6.02 -20.45
CA TYR A 701 8.43 -5.58 -20.37
C TYR A 701 7.45 -6.77 -20.37
N VAL A 702 7.69 -7.77 -21.22
CA VAL A 702 6.85 -8.98 -21.25
C VAL A 702 6.90 -9.70 -19.91
N GLU A 703 8.09 -9.88 -19.33
CA GLU A 703 8.28 -10.48 -18.00
C GLU A 703 7.56 -9.70 -16.90
N ARG A 704 7.64 -8.36 -16.93
CA ARG A 704 6.90 -7.49 -15.99
C ARG A 704 5.39 -7.70 -16.07
N ILE A 705 4.83 -7.79 -17.28
CA ILE A 705 3.39 -8.03 -17.45
C ILE A 705 3.01 -9.45 -17.03
N GLN A 706 3.83 -10.46 -17.31
CA GLN A 706 3.61 -11.83 -16.85
C GLN A 706 3.62 -11.92 -15.32
N ALA A 707 4.62 -11.31 -14.67
CA ALA A 707 4.73 -11.28 -13.22
C ALA A 707 3.54 -10.55 -12.57
N TYR A 708 3.14 -9.40 -13.14
CA TYR A 708 1.94 -8.69 -12.68
C TYR A 708 0.68 -9.53 -12.84
N MET A 709 0.47 -10.18 -14.00
CA MET A 709 -0.71 -11.00 -14.22
C MET A 709 -0.72 -12.18 -13.25
N ALA A 710 0.39 -12.88 -13.07
CA ALA A 710 0.49 -13.95 -12.08
C ALA A 710 0.04 -13.46 -10.69
N LYS A 711 0.61 -12.35 -10.20
CA LYS A 711 0.22 -11.74 -8.93
C LYS A 711 -1.28 -11.39 -8.90
N ALA A 712 -1.78 -10.68 -9.91
CA ALA A 712 -3.17 -10.26 -9.99
C ALA A 712 -4.17 -11.43 -9.94
N LEU A 713 -3.86 -12.55 -10.62
CA LEU A 713 -4.72 -13.74 -10.61
C LEU A 713 -4.71 -14.45 -9.25
N HIS A 714 -3.53 -14.55 -8.63
CA HIS A 714 -3.41 -15.11 -7.28
C HIS A 714 -4.14 -14.25 -6.24
N GLU A 715 -4.15 -12.92 -6.41
CA GLU A 715 -4.94 -12.02 -5.56
C GLU A 715 -6.45 -12.14 -5.83
N ALA A 716 -6.89 -12.33 -7.08
CA ALA A 716 -8.29 -12.51 -7.41
C ALA A 716 -8.91 -13.77 -6.78
N LYS A 717 -8.12 -14.84 -6.59
CA LYS A 717 -8.54 -16.10 -5.95
C LYS A 717 -9.76 -16.73 -6.63
N ILE A 718 -9.78 -16.69 -7.98
CA ILE A 718 -10.83 -17.28 -8.83
C ILE A 718 -10.34 -18.56 -9.49
N ASN A 719 -9.34 -18.47 -10.37
CA ASN A 719 -8.82 -19.62 -11.13
C ASN A 719 -7.50 -20.19 -10.57
N THR A 720 -6.79 -19.41 -9.76
CA THR A 720 -5.53 -19.75 -9.06
C THR A 720 -5.45 -18.97 -7.74
N SER A 721 -4.55 -19.34 -6.83
CA SER A 721 -4.35 -18.66 -5.54
C SER A 721 -2.95 -18.91 -4.97
N TRP A 722 -2.47 -18.05 -4.07
CA TRP A 722 -1.21 -18.28 -3.34
C TRP A 722 -1.22 -19.55 -2.47
N ILE A 723 -2.39 -19.99 -2.02
CA ILE A 723 -2.52 -21.16 -1.14
C ILE A 723 -2.41 -22.45 -1.96
N GLN A 724 -3.14 -22.51 -3.06
CA GLN A 724 -3.17 -23.63 -3.99
C GLN A 724 -3.09 -23.07 -5.41
N PRO A 725 -1.87 -22.90 -5.95
CA PRO A 725 -1.67 -22.46 -7.32
C PRO A 725 -2.24 -23.47 -8.32
N ASN A 726 -2.81 -22.95 -9.41
CA ASN A 726 -3.23 -23.74 -10.56
C ASN A 726 -2.17 -23.59 -11.65
N GLU A 727 -1.15 -24.44 -11.61
CA GLU A 727 0.03 -24.35 -12.47
C GLU A 727 -0.33 -24.38 -13.97
N GLU A 728 -1.35 -25.14 -14.37
CA GLU A 728 -1.81 -25.18 -15.76
C GLU A 728 -2.41 -23.85 -16.21
N TRP A 729 -3.21 -23.21 -15.35
CA TRP A 729 -3.79 -21.90 -15.62
C TRP A 729 -2.71 -20.81 -15.68
N ASP A 730 -1.82 -20.80 -14.69
CA ASP A 730 -0.72 -19.84 -14.61
C ASP A 730 0.20 -19.93 -15.85
N ALA A 731 0.56 -21.16 -16.26
CA ALA A 731 1.33 -21.38 -17.48
C ALA A 731 0.58 -20.96 -18.76
N ALA A 732 -0.74 -21.20 -18.82
CA ALA A 732 -1.57 -20.80 -19.96
C ALA A 732 -1.66 -19.28 -20.09
N VAL A 733 -1.88 -18.55 -19.00
CA VAL A 733 -1.92 -17.08 -19.01
C VAL A 733 -0.55 -16.50 -19.30
N GLY A 734 0.52 -17.03 -18.69
CA GLY A 734 1.89 -16.62 -19.00
C GLY A 734 2.23 -16.80 -20.48
N THR A 735 1.86 -17.94 -21.07
CA THR A 735 2.03 -18.21 -22.50
C THR A 735 1.18 -17.27 -23.36
N PHE A 736 -0.07 -17.01 -22.98
CA PHE A 736 -0.95 -16.10 -23.68
C PHE A 736 -0.33 -14.69 -23.76
N VAL A 737 0.13 -14.14 -22.62
CA VAL A 737 0.81 -12.84 -22.57
C VAL A 737 2.02 -12.82 -23.51
N ALA A 738 2.90 -13.82 -23.45
CA ALA A 738 4.05 -13.90 -24.34
C ALA A 738 3.65 -13.95 -25.83
N LYS A 739 2.59 -14.68 -26.19
CA LYS A 739 2.15 -14.84 -27.59
C LYS A 739 1.43 -13.61 -28.14
N ILE A 740 0.68 -12.86 -27.34
CA ILE A 740 0.03 -11.63 -27.82
C ILE A 740 1.03 -10.47 -27.92
N LEU A 741 2.15 -10.54 -27.21
CA LEU A 741 3.22 -9.53 -27.24
C LEU A 741 4.39 -9.92 -28.17
N ASP A 742 4.33 -11.10 -28.79
CA ASP A 742 5.34 -11.58 -29.73
C ASP A 742 5.46 -10.65 -30.96
N PRO A 743 6.68 -10.23 -31.34
CA PRO A 743 6.88 -9.26 -32.43
C PRO A 743 6.74 -9.84 -33.84
N SER A 744 6.36 -11.11 -34.00
CA SER A 744 6.27 -11.71 -35.34
C SER A 744 5.21 -11.03 -36.20
N ALA A 745 5.45 -11.02 -37.51
CA ALA A 745 4.47 -10.55 -38.51
C ALA A 745 3.15 -11.35 -38.50
N ARG A 746 3.11 -12.50 -37.81
CA ARG A 746 1.89 -13.30 -37.63
C ARG A 746 0.99 -12.76 -36.52
N ASN A 747 1.48 -11.85 -35.68
CA ASN A 747 0.73 -11.23 -34.60
C ASN A 747 -0.25 -10.18 -35.15
N LYS A 748 -1.55 -10.47 -35.04
CA LYS A 748 -2.62 -9.58 -35.51
C LYS A 748 -3.09 -8.59 -34.45
N PHE A 749 -2.66 -8.73 -33.20
CA PHE A 749 -3.10 -7.90 -32.08
C PHE A 749 -2.34 -6.57 -32.01
N LEU A 750 -1.00 -6.58 -32.05
CA LEU A 750 -0.21 -5.35 -31.95
C LEU A 750 -0.62 -4.27 -32.98
N PRO A 751 -0.80 -4.58 -34.28
CA PRO A 751 -1.18 -3.56 -35.27
C PRO A 751 -2.53 -2.90 -35.01
N ILE A 752 -3.46 -3.59 -34.32
CA ILE A 752 -4.79 -3.06 -33.99
C ILE A 752 -4.87 -2.51 -32.55
N PHE A 753 -3.88 -2.79 -31.71
CA PHE A 753 -3.76 -2.31 -30.35
C PHE A 753 -3.03 -0.96 -30.29
N LEU A 754 -1.88 -0.86 -30.97
CA LEU A 754 -1.00 0.31 -30.91
C LEU A 754 -1.71 1.66 -31.23
N PRO A 755 -2.58 1.78 -32.25
CA PRO A 755 -3.29 3.04 -32.50
C PRO A 755 -4.18 3.50 -31.34
N VAL A 756 -4.78 2.54 -30.61
CA VAL A 756 -5.62 2.86 -29.44
C VAL A 756 -4.74 3.25 -28.25
N ALA A 757 -3.67 2.50 -28.03
CA ALA A 757 -2.70 2.82 -26.98
C ALA A 757 -2.05 4.20 -27.21
N GLN A 758 -1.82 4.62 -28.46
CA GLN A 758 -1.22 5.91 -28.79
C GLN A 758 -2.16 7.06 -28.38
N GLU A 759 -3.46 6.93 -28.69
CA GLU A 759 -4.46 7.92 -28.29
C GLU A 759 -4.64 7.97 -26.77
N ILE A 760 -4.67 6.81 -26.10
CA ILE A 760 -4.72 6.71 -24.64
C ILE A 760 -3.48 7.35 -24.00
N ALA A 761 -2.28 7.13 -24.55
CA ALA A 761 -1.05 7.71 -24.02
C ALA A 761 -1.06 9.25 -24.15
N ARG A 762 -1.56 9.76 -25.28
CA ARG A 762 -1.71 11.19 -25.54
C ARG A 762 -2.68 11.88 -24.57
N LEU A 763 -3.84 11.27 -24.32
CA LEU A 763 -4.81 11.74 -23.31
C LEU A 763 -4.27 11.59 -21.88
N GLY A 764 -3.61 10.47 -21.60
CA GLY A 764 -3.00 10.18 -20.31
C GLY A 764 -1.92 11.17 -19.89
N ALA A 765 -1.13 11.69 -20.85
CA ALA A 765 -0.15 12.74 -20.59
C ALA A 765 -0.81 14.04 -20.08
N VAL A 766 -1.93 14.45 -20.68
CA VAL A 766 -2.70 15.62 -20.23
C VAL A 766 -3.28 15.36 -18.84
N ASN A 767 -3.91 14.20 -18.65
CA ASN A 767 -4.50 13.80 -17.37
C ASN A 767 -3.45 13.78 -16.24
N SER A 768 -2.23 13.29 -16.52
CA SER A 768 -1.12 13.28 -15.56
C SER A 768 -0.60 14.69 -15.24
N LEU A 769 -0.45 15.57 -16.24
CA LEU A 769 -0.04 16.95 -16.00
C LEU A 769 -1.09 17.71 -15.17
N THR A 770 -2.38 17.52 -15.47
CA THR A 770 -3.48 18.08 -14.67
C THR A 770 -3.43 17.57 -13.24
N GLN A 771 -3.34 16.25 -13.03
CA GLN A 771 -3.23 15.66 -11.71
C GLN A 771 -2.02 16.21 -10.94
N THR A 772 -0.87 16.34 -11.59
CA THR A 772 0.35 16.89 -11.01
C THR A 772 0.16 18.34 -10.58
N LEU A 773 -0.40 19.19 -11.46
CA LEU A 773 -0.68 20.59 -11.14
C LEU A 773 -1.65 20.71 -9.96
N LEU A 774 -2.74 19.94 -9.96
CA LEU A 774 -3.72 19.93 -8.88
C LEU A 774 -3.07 19.49 -7.57
N LYS A 775 -2.29 18.40 -7.56
CA LYS A 775 -1.55 17.91 -6.38
C LYS A 775 -0.67 19.00 -5.77
N LEU A 776 0.09 19.71 -6.61
CA LEU A 776 1.07 20.69 -6.15
C LEU A 776 0.42 21.99 -5.64
N THR A 777 -0.82 22.29 -6.01
CA THR A 777 -1.46 23.59 -5.74
C THR A 777 -2.69 23.55 -4.83
N SER A 778 -3.27 22.37 -4.61
CA SER A 778 -4.38 22.17 -3.67
C SER A 778 -3.94 22.43 -2.21
N PRO A 779 -4.88 22.70 -1.28
CA PRO A 779 -4.61 22.72 0.16
C PRO A 779 -4.06 21.36 0.61
N GLY A 780 -3.09 21.34 1.52
CA GLY A 780 -2.33 20.13 1.87
C GLY A 780 -0.88 20.19 1.39
N VAL A 781 -0.09 19.17 1.75
CA VAL A 781 1.33 19.04 1.46
C VAL A 781 1.52 18.02 0.31
N PRO A 782 1.95 18.42 -0.89
CA PRO A 782 2.19 17.47 -1.98
C PRO A 782 3.28 16.46 -1.62
N ASP A 783 3.01 15.19 -1.92
CA ASP A 783 3.97 14.09 -1.82
C ASP A 783 4.37 13.60 -3.21
N ILE A 784 5.68 13.37 -3.40
CA ILE A 784 6.26 12.84 -4.62
C ILE A 784 6.90 11.49 -4.28
N TYR A 785 6.38 10.43 -4.88
CA TYR A 785 7.03 9.13 -4.81
C TYR A 785 8.27 9.12 -5.71
N GLN A 786 9.34 8.47 -5.26
CA GLN A 786 10.61 8.51 -5.97
C GLN A 786 10.46 8.19 -7.46
N GLY A 787 10.87 9.14 -8.30
CA GLY A 787 10.88 8.99 -9.75
C GLY A 787 9.64 9.49 -10.48
N THR A 788 8.55 9.85 -9.80
CA THR A 788 7.30 10.30 -10.43
C THR A 788 7.26 11.78 -10.82
N GLU A 789 8.36 12.51 -10.64
CA GLU A 789 8.56 13.84 -11.25
C GLU A 789 8.65 13.78 -12.78
N ILE A 790 8.86 12.59 -13.35
CA ILE A 790 8.66 12.26 -14.77
C ILE A 790 7.59 11.17 -14.91
N TRP A 791 7.36 10.69 -16.13
CA TRP A 791 6.45 9.58 -16.36
C TRP A 791 6.89 8.32 -15.62
N ASP A 792 6.03 7.77 -14.77
CA ASP A 792 6.22 6.48 -14.11
C ASP A 792 5.11 5.50 -14.52
N TYR A 793 5.50 4.38 -15.13
CA TYR A 793 4.58 3.34 -15.59
C TYR A 793 4.73 2.05 -14.77
N SER A 794 4.82 2.22 -13.45
CA SER A 794 4.95 1.12 -12.50
C SER A 794 3.59 0.52 -12.11
N LEU A 795 3.57 -0.79 -11.90
CA LEU A 795 2.46 -1.57 -11.37
C LEU A 795 2.68 -1.88 -9.88
N VAL A 796 1.80 -2.67 -9.28
CA VAL A 796 1.87 -3.05 -7.85
C VAL A 796 3.23 -3.65 -7.48
N ASP A 797 3.64 -3.46 -6.22
CA ASP A 797 4.80 -4.10 -5.58
C ASP A 797 5.00 -5.55 -6.07
N PRO A 798 6.21 -5.96 -6.50
CA PRO A 798 7.48 -5.23 -6.46
C PRO A 798 7.77 -4.30 -7.65
N ASP A 799 6.87 -4.14 -8.62
CA ASP A 799 7.18 -3.35 -9.82
C ASP A 799 7.36 -1.84 -9.53
N ASN A 800 6.62 -1.29 -8.56
CA ASN A 800 6.79 0.09 -8.06
C ASN A 800 7.99 0.28 -7.11
N ARG A 801 8.82 -0.75 -6.90
CA ARG A 801 10.03 -0.69 -6.07
C ARG A 801 11.32 -0.80 -6.89
N ARG A 802 11.21 -0.76 -8.22
CA ARG A 802 12.38 -0.74 -9.12
C ARG A 802 13.30 0.46 -8.83
N PRO A 803 14.61 0.33 -9.08
CA PRO A 803 15.56 1.42 -8.87
C PRO A 803 15.22 2.66 -9.69
N VAL A 804 15.55 3.84 -9.15
CA VAL A 804 15.36 5.13 -9.80
C VAL A 804 16.70 5.65 -10.32
N ASP A 805 16.76 5.99 -11.61
CA ASP A 805 17.93 6.62 -12.21
C ASP A 805 17.96 8.12 -11.90
N TYR A 806 18.66 8.49 -10.83
CA TYR A 806 18.88 9.88 -10.43
C TYR A 806 19.93 10.60 -11.25
N ALA A 807 20.83 9.88 -11.94
CA ALA A 807 21.82 10.52 -12.80
C ALA A 807 21.14 11.13 -14.03
N GLN A 808 20.29 10.36 -14.69
CA GLN A 808 19.46 10.82 -15.81
C GLN A 808 18.56 12.00 -15.39
N ARG A 809 17.96 11.94 -14.20
CA ARG A 809 17.08 13.01 -13.70
C ARG A 809 17.81 14.31 -13.42
N ARG A 810 19.04 14.25 -12.92
CA ARG A 810 19.88 15.45 -12.76
C ARG A 810 20.17 16.11 -14.11
N GLU A 811 20.58 15.32 -15.09
CA GLU A 811 20.81 15.81 -16.46
C GLU A 811 19.54 16.44 -17.05
N MET A 812 18.38 15.76 -16.92
CA MET A 812 17.10 16.31 -17.34
C MET A 812 16.82 17.66 -16.66
N LEU A 813 16.97 17.76 -15.34
CA LEU A 813 16.70 18.97 -14.57
C LEU A 813 17.59 20.14 -14.97
N GLU A 814 18.87 19.89 -15.26
CA GLU A 814 19.83 20.89 -15.73
C GLU A 814 19.39 21.48 -17.09
N THR A 815 18.82 20.65 -17.99
CA THR A 815 18.33 21.15 -19.29
C THR A 815 17.07 22.04 -19.19
N LEU A 816 16.38 22.07 -18.04
CA LEU A 816 15.11 22.80 -17.88
C LEU A 816 15.25 24.30 -17.61
N GLU A 817 16.46 24.79 -17.34
CA GLU A 817 16.66 26.21 -17.05
C GLU A 817 16.31 27.10 -18.24
N THR A 818 16.67 26.66 -19.46
CA THR A 818 16.46 27.39 -20.71
C THR A 818 15.31 26.85 -21.57
N ALA A 819 14.66 25.76 -21.16
CA ALA A 819 13.62 25.10 -21.94
C ALA A 819 12.33 25.94 -22.03
N LYS A 820 11.73 26.01 -23.22
CA LYS A 820 10.43 26.67 -23.41
C LYS A 820 9.27 25.67 -23.22
N PRO A 821 8.17 26.06 -22.56
CA PRO A 821 7.01 25.18 -22.37
C PRO A 821 6.48 24.56 -23.66
N ASP A 822 6.43 25.31 -24.75
CA ASP A 822 5.96 24.80 -26.05
C ASP A 822 6.87 23.70 -26.59
N GLU A 823 8.20 23.87 -26.51
CA GLU A 823 9.18 22.86 -26.94
C GLU A 823 9.02 21.58 -26.10
N LEU A 824 8.85 21.73 -24.79
CA LEU A 824 8.59 20.62 -23.87
C LEU A 824 7.25 19.93 -24.14
N MET A 825 6.21 20.66 -24.57
CA MET A 825 4.93 20.08 -24.94
C MET A 825 5.02 19.28 -26.24
N HIS A 826 5.82 19.72 -27.22
CA HIS A 826 6.09 18.92 -28.43
C HIS A 826 6.93 17.68 -28.10
N ALA A 827 7.88 17.80 -27.17
CA ALA A 827 8.73 16.71 -26.68
C ALA A 827 8.16 16.02 -25.41
N TRP A 828 6.85 16.11 -25.17
CA TRP A 828 6.21 15.56 -23.97
C TRP A 828 6.56 14.09 -23.63
N PRO A 829 6.82 13.17 -24.59
CA PRO A 829 7.08 11.76 -24.28
C PRO A 829 8.33 11.51 -23.43
N ASP A 830 9.30 12.43 -23.45
CA ASP A 830 10.54 12.29 -22.67
C ASP A 830 10.39 12.61 -21.17
N GLY A 831 9.21 13.12 -20.75
CA GLY A 831 8.89 13.39 -19.36
C GLY A 831 9.39 14.72 -18.81
N ARG A 832 10.22 15.47 -19.56
CA ARG A 832 10.76 16.76 -19.12
C ARG A 832 9.67 17.80 -18.88
N ILE A 833 8.54 17.73 -19.61
CA ILE A 833 7.38 18.60 -19.37
C ILE A 833 6.79 18.43 -17.95
N LYS A 834 6.72 17.18 -17.45
CA LYS A 834 6.21 16.89 -16.10
C LYS A 834 7.21 17.32 -15.02
N MET A 835 8.51 17.10 -15.27
CA MET A 835 9.57 17.57 -14.36
C MET A 835 9.61 19.10 -14.31
N PHE A 836 9.45 19.77 -15.45
CA PHE A 836 9.36 21.23 -15.53
C PHE A 836 8.17 21.77 -14.74
N LEU A 837 6.98 21.20 -14.93
CA LEU A 837 5.80 21.56 -14.15
C LEU A 837 6.05 21.39 -12.65
N THR A 838 6.60 20.23 -12.27
CA THR A 838 6.92 19.90 -10.87
C THR A 838 7.88 20.91 -10.27
N GLN A 839 9.02 21.13 -10.91
CA GLN A 839 10.06 22.04 -10.40
C GLN A 839 9.54 23.48 -10.27
N ARG A 840 8.86 24.01 -11.30
CA ARG A 840 8.42 25.41 -11.31
C ARG A 840 7.37 25.67 -10.25
N VAL A 841 6.40 24.77 -10.09
CA VAL A 841 5.36 24.92 -9.06
C VAL A 841 5.94 24.71 -7.66
N LEU A 842 6.86 23.76 -7.46
CA LEU A 842 7.51 23.56 -6.16
C LEU A 842 8.38 24.75 -5.74
N ARG A 843 9.15 25.35 -6.66
CA ARG A 843 9.92 26.57 -6.39
C ARG A 843 8.99 27.72 -6.00
N PHE A 844 7.94 27.97 -6.79
CA PHE A 844 6.95 28.98 -6.46
C PHE A 844 6.29 28.72 -5.10
N ARG A 845 5.94 27.46 -4.83
CA ARG A 845 5.33 27.05 -3.55
C ARG A 845 6.27 27.24 -2.36
N ARG A 846 7.57 27.04 -2.54
CA ARG A 846 8.59 27.28 -1.51
C ARG A 846 8.79 28.76 -1.24
N GLU A 847 8.81 29.59 -2.28
CA GLU A 847 8.93 31.05 -2.19
C GLU A 847 7.69 31.69 -1.56
N HIS A 848 6.51 31.13 -1.82
CA HIS A 848 5.21 31.60 -1.32
C HIS A 848 4.57 30.62 -0.32
N ALA A 849 5.37 29.99 0.56
CA ALA A 849 4.91 28.91 1.45
C ALA A 849 3.65 29.28 2.26
N ASP A 850 3.55 30.52 2.73
CA ASP A 850 2.40 31.02 3.47
C ASP A 850 1.10 31.03 2.65
N LEU A 851 1.16 31.39 1.37
CA LEU A 851 0.01 31.37 0.46
C LEU A 851 -0.56 29.95 0.34
N PHE A 852 0.30 28.94 0.29
CA PHE A 852 -0.14 27.54 0.16
C PHE A 852 -0.51 26.88 1.49
N GLN A 853 0.06 27.31 2.60
CA GLN A 853 -0.29 26.77 3.93
C GLN A 853 -1.55 27.42 4.50
N ARG A 854 -1.74 28.73 4.28
CA ARG A 854 -2.78 29.53 4.95
C ARG A 854 -3.73 30.26 4.00
N GLY A 855 -3.38 30.39 2.71
CA GLY A 855 -4.19 31.14 1.76
C GLY A 855 -5.49 30.44 1.40
N GLU A 856 -6.57 31.23 1.34
CA GLU A 856 -7.96 30.86 1.03
C GLU A 856 -8.04 30.09 -0.29
N TYR A 857 -8.88 29.06 -0.36
CA TYR A 857 -9.16 28.32 -1.59
C TYR A 857 -10.46 28.84 -2.21
N LEU A 858 -10.39 29.34 -3.44
CA LEU A 858 -11.50 29.98 -4.14
C LEU A 858 -11.78 29.25 -5.47
N PRO A 859 -12.86 28.45 -5.57
CA PRO A 859 -13.25 27.82 -6.84
C PRO A 859 -13.49 28.85 -7.94
N LEU A 860 -13.04 28.58 -9.16
CA LEU A 860 -13.26 29.42 -10.34
C LEU A 860 -14.27 28.74 -11.27
N ARG A 861 -15.30 29.48 -11.69
CA ARG A 861 -16.34 28.95 -12.59
C ARG A 861 -15.91 29.09 -14.04
N ALA A 862 -16.10 28.04 -14.82
CA ALA A 862 -15.97 28.05 -16.26
C ALA A 862 -17.35 28.15 -16.92
N SER A 863 -17.44 28.79 -18.08
CA SER A 863 -18.63 28.82 -18.94
C SER A 863 -18.24 28.66 -20.42
N GLY A 864 -19.20 28.38 -21.29
CA GLY A 864 -18.97 28.07 -22.72
C GLY A 864 -19.02 26.57 -23.02
N ILE A 865 -18.75 26.18 -24.27
CA ILE A 865 -18.99 24.82 -24.78
C ILE A 865 -18.18 23.72 -24.07
N PHE A 866 -16.98 24.03 -23.56
CA PHE A 866 -16.11 23.08 -22.89
C PHE A 866 -15.91 23.41 -21.40
N ALA A 867 -16.89 24.06 -20.76
CA ALA A 867 -16.83 24.41 -19.33
C ALA A 867 -16.50 23.20 -18.42
N GLU A 868 -17.12 22.03 -18.67
CA GLU A 868 -16.85 20.80 -17.91
C GLU A 868 -15.46 20.19 -18.17
N CYS A 869 -14.78 20.61 -19.25
CA CYS A 869 -13.46 20.12 -19.62
C CYS A 869 -12.33 20.94 -18.95
N CYS A 870 -12.67 21.85 -18.04
CA CYS A 870 -11.72 22.69 -17.33
C CYS A 870 -12.04 22.70 -15.84
N VAL A 871 -11.03 22.53 -15.00
CA VAL A 871 -11.12 22.73 -13.55
C VAL A 871 -10.24 23.92 -13.15
N GLY A 872 -10.77 24.81 -12.31
CA GLY A 872 -10.05 26.02 -11.91
C GLY A 872 -10.30 26.44 -10.47
N PHE A 873 -9.28 26.96 -9.82
CA PHE A 873 -9.38 27.60 -8.51
C PHE A 873 -8.28 28.65 -8.33
N ALA A 874 -8.44 29.54 -7.38
CA ALA A 874 -7.41 30.47 -6.94
C ALA A 874 -7.02 30.22 -5.48
N ARG A 875 -5.78 30.56 -5.13
CA ARG A 875 -5.33 30.72 -3.74
C ARG A 875 -5.07 32.19 -3.46
N HIS A 876 -5.49 32.67 -2.29
CA HIS A 876 -5.33 34.06 -1.90
C HIS A 876 -4.86 34.24 -0.46
N LEU A 877 -3.84 35.06 -0.25
CA LEU A 877 -3.44 35.50 1.09
C LEU A 877 -2.83 36.89 1.03
N ALA A 878 -3.36 37.84 1.82
CA ALA A 878 -2.78 39.17 2.00
C ALA A 878 -2.42 39.91 0.69
N GLY A 879 -3.24 39.74 -0.36
CA GLY A 879 -3.00 40.35 -1.68
C GLY A 879 -2.06 39.56 -2.60
N GLU A 880 -1.50 38.44 -2.18
CA GLU A 880 -0.84 37.46 -3.05
C GLU A 880 -1.85 36.48 -3.63
N TRP A 881 -1.65 36.10 -4.89
CA TRP A 881 -2.57 35.24 -5.63
C TRP A 881 -1.85 34.23 -6.51
N ILE A 882 -2.43 33.04 -6.63
CA ILE A 882 -2.17 32.11 -7.73
C ILE A 882 -3.52 31.64 -8.28
N ALA A 883 -3.71 31.72 -9.59
CA ALA A 883 -4.83 31.08 -10.29
C ALA A 883 -4.32 29.78 -10.94
N VAL A 884 -5.05 28.71 -10.73
CA VAL A 884 -4.75 27.37 -11.22
C VAL A 884 -5.87 26.95 -12.15
N ILE A 885 -5.52 26.58 -13.37
CA ILE A 885 -6.46 26.22 -14.43
C ILE A 885 -5.88 25.00 -15.12
N ALA A 886 -6.66 23.91 -15.22
CA ALA A 886 -6.19 22.66 -15.79
C ALA A 886 -7.25 21.99 -16.67
N PRO A 887 -6.87 21.40 -17.81
CA PRO A 887 -7.77 20.63 -18.65
C PRO A 887 -8.15 19.29 -18.01
N ARG A 888 -9.36 18.83 -18.28
CA ARG A 888 -9.82 17.45 -18.09
C ARG A 888 -10.67 17.04 -19.28
N LEU A 889 -10.90 15.75 -19.48
CA LEU A 889 -11.73 15.26 -20.59
C LEU A 889 -11.22 15.77 -21.96
N SER A 890 -9.90 15.73 -22.14
CA SER A 890 -9.21 16.37 -23.26
C SER A 890 -9.54 15.74 -24.63
N SER A 891 -10.18 14.56 -24.68
CA SER A 891 -10.71 13.98 -25.92
C SER A 891 -11.76 14.88 -26.59
N ARG A 892 -12.48 15.69 -25.81
CA ARG A 892 -13.53 16.61 -26.30
C ARG A 892 -12.96 17.91 -26.87
N VAL A 893 -11.77 18.32 -26.42
CA VAL A 893 -11.13 19.59 -26.77
C VAL A 893 -10.10 19.40 -27.89
N GLY A 894 -9.20 18.43 -27.76
CA GLY A 894 -8.10 18.17 -28.70
C GLY A 894 -6.72 18.09 -28.03
N PHE A 895 -5.67 17.99 -28.85
CA PHE A 895 -4.29 17.84 -28.36
C PHE A 895 -3.27 18.65 -29.14
N PRO A 896 -2.34 19.33 -28.44
CA PRO A 896 -2.47 19.69 -27.02
C PRO A 896 -3.72 20.59 -26.82
N PRO A 897 -4.42 20.54 -25.67
CA PRO A 897 -5.65 21.32 -25.45
C PRO A 897 -5.31 22.80 -25.22
N MET A 898 -4.96 23.52 -26.28
CA MET A 898 -4.47 24.90 -26.24
C MET A 898 -5.09 25.77 -27.33
N GLY A 899 -5.10 27.09 -27.09
CA GLY A 899 -5.51 28.10 -28.07
C GLY A 899 -6.98 27.96 -28.51
N GLU A 900 -7.22 28.16 -29.81
CA GLU A 900 -8.56 28.20 -30.43
C GLU A 900 -9.37 26.91 -30.25
N LEU A 901 -8.73 25.79 -29.86
CA LEU A 901 -9.43 24.53 -29.56
C LEU A 901 -10.45 24.67 -28.42
N TRP A 902 -10.28 25.64 -27.52
CA TRP A 902 -11.21 25.90 -26.42
C TRP A 902 -12.48 26.66 -26.82
N LYS A 903 -12.56 27.16 -28.05
CA LYS A 903 -13.73 27.89 -28.59
C LYS A 903 -14.16 29.05 -27.67
N ASP A 904 -15.44 29.12 -27.28
CA ASP A 904 -16.03 30.17 -26.46
C ASP A 904 -15.87 29.94 -24.95
N THR A 905 -15.02 28.98 -24.54
CA THR A 905 -14.84 28.64 -23.12
C THR A 905 -14.08 29.74 -22.39
N ILE A 906 -14.66 30.25 -21.31
CA ILE A 906 -14.10 31.32 -20.48
C ILE A 906 -14.10 30.94 -18.99
N ILE A 907 -13.20 31.56 -18.22
CA ILE A 907 -13.10 31.39 -16.76
C ILE A 907 -13.36 32.72 -16.08
N GLU A 908 -14.26 32.71 -15.10
CA GLU A 908 -14.60 33.88 -14.30
C GLU A 908 -13.54 34.10 -13.21
N LEU A 909 -12.84 35.24 -13.27
CA LEU A 909 -11.87 35.64 -12.26
C LEU A 909 -12.52 36.60 -11.23
N PRO A 910 -12.16 36.53 -9.93
CA PRO A 910 -12.61 37.49 -8.93
C PRO A 910 -12.31 38.94 -9.34
N GLU A 911 -13.17 39.90 -9.00
CA GLU A 911 -13.03 41.33 -9.40
C GLU A 911 -11.67 41.94 -9.01
N ILE A 912 -11.14 41.58 -7.83
CA ILE A 912 -9.86 42.06 -7.31
C ILE A 912 -8.67 41.51 -8.14
N LEU A 913 -8.76 40.25 -8.59
CA LEU A 913 -7.81 39.64 -9.51
C LEU A 913 -7.92 40.26 -10.91
N SER A 914 -9.14 40.56 -11.34
CA SER A 914 -9.44 41.16 -12.63
C SER A 914 -8.81 42.55 -12.78
N LEU A 915 -8.81 43.36 -11.71
CA LEU A 915 -8.21 44.70 -11.69
C LEU A 915 -6.67 44.66 -11.82
N ARG A 916 -5.99 43.67 -11.21
CA ARG A 916 -4.54 43.48 -11.38
C ARG A 916 -4.18 42.85 -12.73
N ALA A 917 -4.97 41.89 -13.22
CA ALA A 917 -4.76 41.27 -14.53
C ALA A 917 -4.94 42.28 -15.69
N MET A 918 -5.84 43.26 -15.52
CA MET A 918 -5.98 44.41 -16.41
C MET A 918 -4.76 45.35 -16.37
N ALA A 919 -4.17 45.56 -15.18
CA ALA A 919 -2.98 46.39 -15.02
C ALA A 919 -1.68 45.73 -15.57
N THR A 920 -1.64 44.40 -15.65
CA THR A 920 -0.49 43.62 -16.18
C THR A 920 -0.65 43.19 -17.65
N GLY A 921 -1.75 43.58 -18.31
CA GLY A 921 -1.96 43.38 -19.75
C GLY A 921 -2.28 41.94 -20.16
N LEU A 922 -3.13 41.23 -19.40
CA LEU A 922 -3.69 39.93 -19.79
C LEU A 922 -4.94 40.12 -20.69
N PRO A 923 -4.93 39.70 -21.97
CA PRO A 923 -6.13 39.72 -22.81
C PRO A 923 -7.13 38.63 -22.38
N GLY A 924 -8.43 38.94 -22.36
CA GLY A 924 -9.51 37.98 -22.04
C GLY A 924 -10.19 38.18 -20.68
N VAL A 925 -9.73 39.13 -19.86
CA VAL A 925 -10.35 39.46 -18.57
C VAL A 925 -11.46 40.48 -18.77
N ARG A 926 -12.68 40.20 -18.28
CA ARG A 926 -13.72 41.23 -18.09
C ARG A 926 -14.17 41.20 -16.63
N PRO A 927 -14.34 42.37 -15.98
CA PRO A 927 -14.90 42.41 -14.63
C PRO A 927 -16.34 41.88 -14.66
N ALA A 928 -16.74 41.23 -13.57
CA ALA A 928 -18.14 40.87 -13.35
C ALA A 928 -19.00 42.13 -13.54
N ARG A 929 -19.98 42.08 -14.43
CA ARG A 929 -20.99 43.15 -14.50
C ARG A 929 -21.85 43.00 -13.25
N LYS A 930 -21.85 44.03 -12.40
CA LYS A 930 -22.85 44.20 -11.33
C LYS A 930 -24.25 43.94 -11.91
N SER A 931 -24.90 42.87 -11.47
CA SER A 931 -26.35 42.81 -11.50
C SER A 931 -26.83 43.82 -10.46
N ASN A 932 -27.26 44.99 -10.92
CA ASN A 932 -28.09 45.85 -10.09
C ASN A 932 -29.45 45.15 -9.95
N ASP A 933 -29.68 44.48 -8.82
CA ASP A 933 -30.90 44.70 -8.04
C ASP A 933 -30.71 44.26 -6.57
N PRO A 934 -31.29 44.97 -5.59
CA PRO A 934 -30.90 44.92 -4.20
C PRO A 934 -31.66 43.84 -3.39
N LEU A 935 -31.00 43.43 -2.31
CA LEU A 935 -31.54 42.86 -1.06
C LEU A 935 -33.06 42.94 -0.85
N ARG A 936 -33.66 41.78 -0.53
CA ARG A 936 -34.73 41.57 0.47
C ARG A 936 -34.73 40.08 0.84
N GLU A 937 -34.10 39.65 1.92
CA GLU A 937 -34.67 39.56 3.27
C GLU A 937 -36.15 39.17 3.30
N VAL A 938 -36.38 37.97 3.81
CA VAL A 938 -37.64 37.47 4.35
C VAL A 938 -38.09 38.39 5.50
N PRO A 939 -39.38 38.72 5.59
CA PRO A 939 -40.04 38.50 6.88
C PRO A 939 -41.42 37.85 6.77
N GLU A 940 -41.68 37.04 7.78
CA GLU A 940 -42.97 36.49 8.18
C GLU A 940 -44.08 37.55 8.40
N ILE A 941 -45.30 37.11 8.11
CA ILE A 941 -46.57 37.39 8.83
C ILE A 941 -47.20 38.80 8.72
N SER A 942 -48.37 38.80 8.04
CA SER A 942 -49.63 39.53 8.30
C SER A 942 -49.65 41.05 8.49
N GLN A 943 -50.30 41.78 7.56
CA GLN A 943 -51.56 42.51 7.76
C GLN A 943 -51.81 43.58 6.67
N GLN A 944 -53.02 43.54 6.12
CA GLN A 944 -53.92 44.65 5.76
C GLN A 944 -53.49 45.84 4.86
N ILE A 945 -54.27 45.96 3.78
CA ILE A 945 -55.01 47.16 3.27
C ILE A 945 -54.25 48.20 2.42
N GLY A 946 -54.89 48.51 1.27
CA GLY A 946 -54.92 49.85 0.65
C GLY A 946 -53.99 49.99 -0.56
N ALA A 947 -54.40 49.67 -1.79
CA ALA A 947 -55.28 50.43 -2.69
C ALA A 947 -54.60 51.59 -3.45
N GLU A 948 -55.03 51.72 -4.71
CA GLU A 948 -54.97 52.87 -5.61
C GLU A 948 -53.77 52.95 -6.58
N THR A 949 -53.98 52.54 -7.85
CA THR A 949 -54.42 53.33 -9.04
C THR A 949 -53.31 54.23 -9.61
N GLY A 950 -53.09 54.40 -10.92
CA GLY A 950 -53.75 53.97 -12.15
C GLY A 950 -52.78 54.23 -13.33
N LYS A 951 -52.83 53.42 -14.39
CA LYS A 951 -53.47 53.72 -15.69
C LYS A 951 -52.77 54.78 -16.56
N ARG A 952 -52.28 54.33 -17.73
CA ARG A 952 -52.61 54.73 -19.13
C ARG A 952 -51.38 54.64 -20.05
N ASP A 953 -51.39 53.74 -21.05
CA ASP A 953 -51.91 53.92 -22.44
C ASP A 953 -50.98 54.82 -23.29
N MET A 954 -50.67 54.61 -24.58
CA MET A 954 -50.93 53.56 -25.59
C MET A 954 -50.21 53.99 -26.90
N ARG A 955 -49.80 53.03 -27.75
CA ARG A 955 -49.75 53.06 -29.25
C ARG A 955 -48.73 53.99 -29.93
N ARG A 956 -48.27 53.83 -31.18
CA ARG A 956 -48.20 52.84 -32.29
C ARG A 956 -47.41 53.57 -33.41
N GLY A 957 -46.78 52.87 -34.36
CA GLY A 957 -46.64 53.40 -35.73
C GLY A 957 -45.33 53.05 -36.45
N GLU A 958 -45.45 52.34 -37.57
CA GLU A 958 -44.40 51.83 -38.45
C GLU A 958 -44.15 52.72 -39.70
N ASN A 959 -42.99 52.49 -40.34
CA ASN A 959 -42.68 52.44 -41.79
C ASN A 959 -42.15 53.65 -42.63
N GLN A 960 -40.89 53.45 -43.08
CA GLN A 960 -40.33 53.44 -44.46
C GLN A 960 -39.87 54.69 -45.27
N HIS A 961 -38.65 54.49 -45.82
CA HIS A 961 -38.00 54.95 -47.08
C HIS A 961 -37.52 56.40 -47.29
N HIS A 962 -36.20 56.63 -47.47
CA HIS A 962 -35.50 56.67 -48.77
C HIS A 962 -33.96 56.86 -48.60
N ALA A 963 -33.20 56.61 -49.67
CA ALA A 963 -31.74 56.52 -49.73
C ALA A 963 -31.12 57.73 -50.47
N GLU A 964 -29.86 58.08 -50.19
CA GLU A 964 -28.87 58.56 -51.19
C GLU A 964 -27.41 58.56 -50.68
N GLN A 965 -26.52 57.96 -51.51
CA GLN A 965 -25.09 58.27 -51.84
C GLN A 965 -24.00 58.24 -50.74
N LYS A 966 -23.04 57.28 -50.74
CA LYS A 966 -21.87 56.98 -51.62
C LYS A 966 -20.54 57.64 -51.18
N GLN A 967 -19.66 56.82 -50.59
CA GLN A 967 -18.18 56.75 -50.62
C GLN A 967 -17.81 55.89 -49.40
N VAL A 968 -17.18 54.70 -49.49
CA VAL A 968 -15.83 54.39 -49.99
C VAL A 968 -15.77 52.87 -50.23
N HIS A 969 -15.19 52.45 -51.36
CA HIS A 969 -14.79 51.06 -51.61
C HIS A 969 -13.26 50.99 -51.61
N GLU A 970 -12.77 49.89 -51.01
CA GLU A 970 -11.49 49.20 -51.22
C GLU A 970 -10.21 49.76 -50.57
N ILE A 971 -9.37 48.78 -50.14
CA ILE A 971 -8.16 48.83 -49.31
C ILE A 971 -8.53 48.87 -47.80
N ASP A 972 -8.51 47.79 -47.03
CA ASP A 972 -7.47 46.75 -46.95
C ASP A 972 -8.07 45.38 -46.57
N HIS A 973 -8.00 44.42 -47.50
CA HIS A 973 -8.39 43.02 -47.28
C HIS A 973 -7.28 42.25 -46.50
N ASP A 974 -6.22 42.94 -46.06
CA ASP A 974 -5.08 42.40 -45.29
C ASP A 974 -5.15 42.71 -43.78
N GLU A 975 -6.10 43.54 -43.32
CA GLU A 975 -6.35 43.79 -41.89
C GLU A 975 -7.31 42.78 -41.22
N ARG A 976 -8.04 41.96 -42.00
CA ARG A 976 -8.83 40.83 -41.47
C ARG A 976 -8.04 39.53 -41.29
N LYS A 977 -6.73 39.54 -41.54
CA LYS A 977 -5.81 38.41 -41.31
C LYS A 977 -4.86 38.59 -40.11
N LYS A 978 -5.07 39.62 -39.26
CA LYS A 978 -4.16 39.94 -38.14
C LYS A 978 -4.80 39.93 -36.74
N CYS A 979 -5.87 39.16 -36.52
CA CYS A 979 -6.41 38.90 -35.18
C CYS A 979 -6.45 37.39 -34.88
N ALA A 980 -5.28 36.76 -34.88
CA ALA A 980 -5.05 35.43 -34.30
C ALA A 980 -3.98 35.59 -33.23
N LEU A 981 -4.33 35.46 -31.96
CA LEU A 981 -3.37 35.52 -30.85
C LEU A 981 -3.90 34.65 -29.70
N ILE A 982 -3.59 33.36 -29.74
CA ILE A 982 -2.55 32.71 -28.92
C ILE A 982 -2.64 33.13 -27.44
N ALA A 983 -3.44 32.39 -26.68
CA ALA A 983 -3.24 32.25 -25.24
C ALA A 983 -2.53 30.92 -24.98
N GLN A 984 -1.20 30.99 -24.99
CA GLN A 984 -0.34 30.03 -24.32
C GLN A 984 -0.67 29.99 -22.83
N ILE A 985 -0.35 28.85 -22.22
CA ILE A 985 -0.10 28.67 -20.80
C ILE A 985 0.89 29.76 -20.33
N ARG A 986 0.38 30.94 -19.93
CA ARG A 986 1.09 31.87 -19.05
C ARG A 986 0.97 31.31 -17.64
N LEU A 987 1.79 30.28 -17.39
CA LEU A 987 2.31 30.01 -16.06
C LEU A 987 2.90 31.30 -15.48
N ILE A 988 2.82 31.44 -14.16
CA ILE A 988 3.32 32.54 -13.33
C ILE A 988 4.66 33.08 -13.84
N PHE A 989 4.67 34.14 -14.64
CA PHE A 989 5.90 34.82 -15.06
C PHE A 989 5.62 36.30 -15.34
N GLN A 990 5.73 37.12 -14.30
CA GLN A 990 6.22 38.48 -14.43
C GLN A 990 7.22 38.70 -13.30
N ASP A 991 8.47 38.97 -13.67
CA ASP A 991 9.50 39.46 -12.76
C ASP A 991 9.01 40.75 -12.12
N HIS A 992 8.98 40.80 -10.79
CA HIS A 992 8.79 42.04 -10.06
C HIS A 992 10.16 42.73 -9.93
N PRO A 993 10.36 43.96 -10.41
CA PRO A 993 11.62 44.67 -10.21
C PRO A 993 11.76 45.01 -8.72
N ALA A 994 12.88 44.59 -8.13
CA ALA A 994 13.24 44.90 -6.75
C ALA A 994 13.35 46.42 -6.56
N CYS A 995 12.70 46.92 -5.51
CA CYS A 995 12.84 48.28 -5.01
C CYS A 995 14.29 48.58 -4.63
N GLU A 996 14.89 49.59 -5.28
CA GLU A 996 16.13 50.21 -4.83
C GLU A 996 15.92 50.97 -3.51
N GLY A 997 16.17 50.31 -2.38
CA GLY A 997 16.27 50.92 -1.07
C GLY A 997 17.72 51.24 -0.72
N LYS A 998 18.12 52.51 -0.82
CA LYS A 998 19.40 53.03 -0.31
C LYS A 998 19.55 52.74 1.18
N MET A 999 20.51 51.89 1.56
CA MET A 999 21.08 51.91 2.91
C MET A 999 22.61 51.89 2.89
N LYS A 1000 23.17 52.88 3.60
CA LYS A 1000 24.58 53.18 3.81
C LYS A 1000 25.30 52.00 4.47
N ARG A 1001 26.46 51.59 3.93
CA ARG A 1001 27.49 50.86 4.69
C ARG A 1001 28.48 51.84 5.32
N PRO A 1002 28.99 51.60 6.54
CA PRO A 1002 30.23 52.21 6.99
C PRO A 1002 31.46 51.44 6.46
N ARG A 1003 32.50 52.22 6.17
CA ARG A 1003 33.89 51.87 5.84
C ARG A 1003 34.52 51.07 6.99
N CYS A 1004 35.47 50.16 6.82
CA CYS A 1004 36.89 50.27 6.45
C CYS A 1004 37.46 48.83 6.65
N ALA A 1005 38.58 48.35 6.09
CA ALA A 1005 39.61 48.84 5.19
C ALA A 1005 40.52 47.64 4.81
N ASN A 1006 41.14 47.72 3.62
CA ASN A 1006 42.45 47.20 3.20
C ASN A 1006 42.71 45.66 3.27
N ASP A 1007 43.24 45.00 2.24
CA ASP A 1007 44.38 45.38 1.40
C ASP A 1007 44.36 44.82 -0.04
N ARG A 1008 44.79 45.69 -0.98
CA ARG A 1008 45.67 45.49 -2.17
C ARG A 1008 45.47 44.23 -3.04
N VAL A 1009 44.83 44.32 -4.22
CA VAL A 1009 45.31 44.84 -5.53
C VAL A 1009 46.49 44.08 -6.16
N LYS A 1010 46.21 43.38 -7.26
CA LYS A 1010 46.83 43.52 -8.61
C LYS A 1010 46.14 42.54 -9.58
N GLN A 1011 45.25 43.03 -10.46
CA GLN A 1011 45.47 43.34 -11.88
C GLN A 1011 45.72 42.10 -12.80
N LEU A 1012 44.63 41.70 -13.48
CA LEU A 1012 44.44 41.38 -14.93
C LEU A 1012 45.67 41.58 -15.85
N PRO A 1013 45.80 40.92 -17.05
CA PRO A 1013 44.71 40.74 -18.03
C PRO A 1013 44.81 39.47 -18.98
N VAL A 1014 43.69 38.94 -19.49
CA VAL A 1014 43.25 38.98 -20.92
C VAL A 1014 43.95 38.01 -21.91
N ARG A 1015 43.17 37.13 -22.59
CA ARG A 1015 42.87 37.05 -24.05
C ARG A 1015 42.90 35.65 -24.74
N LEU A 1016 41.77 35.36 -25.39
CA LEU A 1016 41.52 34.81 -26.76
C LEU A 1016 42.05 33.40 -27.16
N HIS A 1017 41.17 32.47 -27.61
CA HIS A 1017 40.85 32.11 -29.03
C HIS A 1017 42.02 31.36 -29.73
N ILE A 1018 41.89 30.26 -30.50
CA ILE A 1018 40.87 29.79 -31.47
C ILE A 1018 41.42 28.46 -32.09
N TYR A 1019 40.53 27.52 -32.48
CA TYR A 1019 40.66 26.49 -33.57
C TYR A 1019 41.70 25.33 -33.39
N GLU A 1020 41.58 24.12 -33.94
CA GLU A 1020 40.74 23.53 -35.01
C GLU A 1020 40.71 21.99 -34.91
N LYS A 1021 39.84 21.39 -35.74
CA LYS A 1021 39.54 19.97 -35.99
C LYS A 1021 40.63 19.21 -36.78
N ILE A 1022 40.42 17.87 -36.90
CA ILE A 1022 40.54 16.96 -38.10
C ILE A 1022 41.24 15.65 -37.66
N GLU A 1023 40.52 14.53 -37.48
CA GLU A 1023 40.09 13.48 -38.45
C GLU A 1023 41.16 12.46 -38.92
N ARG A 1024 40.89 11.19 -38.57
CA ARG A 1024 41.02 9.91 -39.32
C ARG A 1024 42.38 9.29 -39.72
N ALA A 1025 42.62 8.12 -39.09
CA ALA A 1025 42.91 6.77 -39.64
C ALA A 1025 44.09 6.53 -40.63
N VAL A 1026 44.89 5.49 -40.36
CA VAL A 1026 45.05 4.25 -41.15
C VAL A 1026 46.08 3.29 -40.50
N ASN A 1027 45.80 2.00 -40.64
CA ASN A 1027 46.48 0.79 -40.16
C ASN A 1027 47.97 0.62 -40.57
N GLY A 1028 48.69 -0.21 -39.79
CA GLY A 1028 49.40 -1.37 -40.35
C GLY A 1028 50.86 -1.60 -39.90
N ASP A 1029 51.10 -2.81 -39.40
CA ASP A 1029 52.36 -3.57 -39.36
C ASP A 1029 53.44 -3.14 -38.34
N CYS A 1030 54.23 -4.02 -37.70
CA CYS A 1030 54.33 -5.48 -37.63
C CYS A 1030 55.26 -5.83 -36.44
N GLU A 1031 55.34 -7.14 -36.15
CA GLU A 1031 56.48 -7.89 -35.57
C GLU A 1031 56.23 -8.65 -34.26
N ASN A 1032 55.99 -9.96 -34.45
CA ASN A 1032 56.76 -11.12 -33.93
C ASN A 1032 56.88 -11.33 -32.41
N ALA A 1033 56.84 -12.55 -31.88
CA ALA A 1033 56.51 -13.89 -32.35
C ALA A 1033 56.69 -14.84 -31.14
N VAL A 1034 56.17 -16.06 -31.30
CA VAL A 1034 56.47 -17.32 -30.59
C VAL A 1034 55.64 -17.55 -29.30
N GLU A 1035 54.83 -18.61 -29.13
CA GLU A 1035 54.20 -19.72 -29.90
C GLU A 1035 53.72 -20.70 -28.79
N ARG A 1036 52.60 -21.44 -28.78
CA ARG A 1036 51.82 -22.26 -29.73
C ARG A 1036 50.48 -22.56 -29.03
N GLU A 1037 49.29 -22.39 -29.60
CA GLU A 1037 48.60 -23.00 -30.76
C GLU A 1037 47.46 -23.97 -30.35
N LYS A 1038 46.29 -23.66 -30.91
CA LYS A 1038 45.00 -24.36 -30.92
C LYS A 1038 45.07 -25.69 -31.67
N VAL A 1039 44.14 -26.62 -31.43
CA VAL A 1039 43.36 -27.30 -32.50
C VAL A 1039 41.97 -27.75 -31.99
N ARG A 1040 40.99 -27.69 -32.90
CA ARG A 1040 39.64 -28.31 -32.95
C ARG A 1040 39.55 -29.79 -32.49
N CYS A 1041 38.35 -30.20 -32.07
CA CYS A 1041 37.51 -31.32 -32.58
C CYS A 1041 36.42 -31.63 -31.51
N GLN A 1042 35.13 -31.71 -31.85
CA GLN A 1042 34.40 -32.91 -32.30
C GLN A 1042 34.44 -34.08 -31.29
N CYS A 1043 33.24 -34.60 -30.98
CA CYS A 1043 32.89 -35.85 -30.28
C CYS A 1043 32.65 -35.79 -28.74
N ASP A 1044 31.36 -35.78 -28.38
CA ASP A 1044 30.72 -36.48 -27.24
C ASP A 1044 31.06 -38.00 -27.22
N PRO A 1045 30.63 -38.85 -26.25
CA PRO A 1045 30.22 -38.69 -24.83
C PRO A 1045 30.74 -39.88 -23.94
N GLU A 1046 30.06 -40.18 -22.81
CA GLU A 1046 30.03 -41.46 -22.03
C GLU A 1046 31.16 -41.69 -20.98
N VAL A 1047 30.98 -42.32 -19.80
CA VAL A 1047 30.03 -43.31 -19.22
C VAL A 1047 30.35 -43.42 -17.70
N GLY A 1048 29.52 -43.89 -16.76
CA GLY A 1048 28.49 -44.93 -16.81
C GLY A 1048 27.51 -44.88 -15.62
N PHE A 1049 26.28 -45.37 -15.81
CA PHE A 1049 25.79 -46.77 -15.66
C PHE A 1049 25.34 -47.05 -14.21
N ALA A 1050 24.24 -47.74 -13.90
CA ALA A 1050 23.19 -48.47 -14.63
C ALA A 1050 22.00 -48.65 -13.63
N GLY A 1051 20.77 -49.04 -14.01
CA GLY A 1051 20.43 -49.79 -15.21
C GLY A 1051 18.95 -49.86 -15.60
N HIS A 1052 18.82 -50.45 -16.79
CA HIS A 1052 17.67 -50.77 -17.65
C HIS A 1052 16.75 -51.90 -17.09
N HIS A 1053 15.63 -52.35 -17.69
CA HIS A 1053 15.21 -52.57 -19.10
C HIS A 1053 13.67 -52.76 -19.14
N VAL A 1054 12.90 -52.16 -20.07
CA VAL A 1054 12.42 -52.63 -21.43
C VAL A 1054 11.23 -53.63 -21.35
N SER A 1055 10.11 -53.53 -22.11
CA SER A 1055 9.87 -53.49 -23.58
C SER A 1055 8.34 -53.26 -23.79
N SER A 1056 7.80 -52.37 -24.64
CA SER A 1056 7.71 -52.27 -26.12
C SER A 1056 6.50 -52.96 -26.80
N VAL A 1057 5.89 -52.25 -27.78
CA VAL A 1057 5.28 -52.69 -29.06
C VAL A 1057 3.76 -52.42 -29.30
N THR A 1058 3.54 -51.37 -30.13
CA THR A 1058 2.62 -51.14 -31.30
C THR A 1058 1.17 -51.65 -31.38
N GLY A 1059 0.29 -50.82 -31.96
CA GLY A 1059 -0.86 -51.29 -32.77
C GLY A 1059 -1.89 -50.22 -33.15
N ASN A 1060 -1.88 -49.77 -34.41
CA ASN A 1060 -2.90 -48.95 -35.08
C ASN A 1060 -4.32 -49.56 -35.02
N THR A 1061 -5.37 -48.72 -34.95
CA THR A 1061 -6.50 -48.62 -35.91
C THR A 1061 -7.65 -47.72 -35.40
N LYS A 1062 -8.13 -46.83 -36.29
CA LYS A 1062 -9.48 -46.20 -36.37
C LYS A 1062 -10.15 -46.76 -37.64
N PRO A 1063 -11.43 -46.48 -38.02
CA PRO A 1063 -12.56 -45.78 -37.35
C PRO A 1063 -13.95 -46.49 -37.54
N ALA A 1064 -15.03 -45.94 -36.93
CA ALA A 1064 -16.42 -45.89 -37.43
C ALA A 1064 -17.27 -45.07 -36.44
N ASP A 1065 -17.67 -43.83 -36.76
CA ASP A 1065 -18.92 -43.39 -37.40
C ASP A 1065 -20.16 -43.37 -36.49
N ALA A 1066 -20.63 -42.15 -36.16
CA ALA A 1066 -22.00 -41.67 -36.37
C ALA A 1066 -22.28 -40.38 -35.56
N SER A 1067 -22.32 -39.24 -36.26
CA SER A 1067 -23.19 -38.08 -35.95
C SER A 1067 -24.55 -38.29 -36.66
N PRO A 1068 -25.65 -37.55 -36.42
CA PRO A 1068 -25.74 -36.20 -35.84
C PRO A 1068 -26.90 -36.00 -34.84
N HIS A 1069 -26.99 -34.82 -34.21
CA HIS A 1069 -28.21 -33.97 -34.20
C HIS A 1069 -28.01 -32.77 -33.26
N HIS A 1070 -27.97 -31.57 -33.83
CA HIS A 1070 -28.31 -30.31 -33.17
C HIS A 1070 -29.83 -30.22 -32.99
N PRO A 1071 -30.32 -29.58 -31.91
CA PRO A 1071 -30.71 -28.18 -32.03
C PRO A 1071 -30.30 -27.30 -30.83
N ASN A 1072 -30.25 -26.00 -31.10
CA ASN A 1072 -30.14 -24.85 -30.19
C ASN A 1072 -31.51 -24.11 -30.23
N PRO A 1073 -31.84 -23.06 -29.45
CA PRO A 1073 -31.54 -22.64 -28.06
C PRO A 1073 -32.84 -22.44 -27.21
N GLU A 1074 -32.70 -22.17 -25.91
CA GLU A 1074 -33.53 -21.31 -25.02
C GLU A 1074 -33.89 -21.91 -23.65
N ARG A 1075 -33.79 -21.04 -22.64
CA ARG A 1075 -34.16 -21.17 -21.21
C ARG A 1075 -33.20 -22.00 -20.35
N MET A 1076 -32.60 -21.34 -19.35
CA MET A 1076 -33.03 -21.50 -17.94
C MET A 1076 -32.17 -20.61 -17.02
N SER A 1077 -32.83 -19.60 -16.45
CA SER A 1077 -32.45 -18.99 -15.19
C SER A 1077 -32.70 -19.96 -14.03
N LYS A 1078 -31.94 -19.79 -12.95
CA LYS A 1078 -32.04 -20.44 -11.61
C LYS A 1078 -31.27 -21.75 -11.49
N LEU A 1079 -30.32 -21.76 -10.56
CA LEU A 1079 -30.11 -22.82 -9.58
C LEU A 1079 -29.31 -22.25 -8.39
N VAL A 1080 -30.07 -21.83 -7.38
CA VAL A 1080 -29.73 -21.90 -5.94
C VAL A 1080 -30.41 -23.18 -5.44
N SER A 1081 -29.85 -23.82 -4.40
CA SER A 1081 -30.25 -25.10 -3.76
C SER A 1081 -30.02 -26.33 -4.66
N GLU A 1082 -29.41 -27.43 -4.26
CA GLU A 1082 -29.04 -28.04 -2.98
C GLU A 1082 -28.03 -29.17 -3.31
N ASN A 1083 -27.22 -29.61 -2.34
CA ASN A 1083 -26.85 -31.03 -2.20
C ASN A 1083 -26.16 -31.26 -0.85
N ILE A 1084 -26.98 -31.65 0.13
CA ILE A 1084 -26.63 -32.60 1.17
C ILE A 1084 -27.64 -33.73 0.99
N ASP A 1085 -27.19 -34.93 0.63
CA ASP A 1085 -27.51 -36.12 1.41
C ASP A 1085 -26.61 -37.31 1.03
N TYR A 1086 -25.93 -37.81 2.06
CA TYR A 1086 -25.39 -39.15 2.18
C TYR A 1086 -26.53 -40.05 2.65
N ASP A 1087 -26.76 -41.21 2.02
CA ASP A 1087 -26.50 -42.51 2.68
C ASP A 1087 -26.74 -43.72 1.76
N GLY A 1088 -26.04 -44.82 2.04
CA GLY A 1088 -26.05 -46.03 1.22
C GLY A 1088 -25.36 -47.29 1.76
N ALA A 1089 -25.77 -47.73 2.96
CA ALA A 1089 -25.94 -49.13 3.39
C ALA A 1089 -24.75 -50.01 3.88
N ARG A 1090 -24.90 -50.58 5.10
CA ARG A 1090 -25.34 -51.99 5.34
C ARG A 1090 -25.49 -52.39 6.83
N LYS A 1091 -26.71 -52.89 7.17
CA LYS A 1091 -27.10 -54.09 7.98
C LYS A 1091 -26.52 -54.26 9.41
N THR A 1092 -27.17 -54.77 10.47
CA THR A 1092 -28.43 -55.46 10.86
C THR A 1092 -28.34 -55.58 12.40
N GLU A 1093 -29.37 -55.41 13.24
CA GLU A 1093 -30.22 -56.43 13.90
C GLU A 1093 -30.66 -55.78 15.25
N GLU A 1094 -31.95 -55.50 15.46
CA GLU A 1094 -32.94 -56.26 16.27
C GLU A 1094 -33.20 -55.70 17.70
N ARG A 1095 -34.47 -55.26 17.87
CA ARG A 1095 -35.38 -55.44 19.01
C ARG A 1095 -34.99 -54.89 20.41
N ASN A 1096 -35.68 -53.83 20.85
CA ASN A 1096 -36.84 -53.93 21.78
C ASN A 1096 -37.27 -52.54 22.29
N HIS A 1097 -38.54 -52.21 22.05
CA HIS A 1097 -39.36 -51.32 22.88
C HIS A 1097 -40.03 -52.18 23.99
N PRO A 1098 -40.67 -51.64 25.07
CA PRO A 1098 -41.47 -50.41 25.04
C PRO A 1098 -41.57 -49.56 26.34
N GLN A 1099 -42.20 -48.37 26.18
CA GLN A 1099 -43.19 -47.73 27.09
C GLN A 1099 -42.72 -47.24 28.49
N HIS A 1100 -43.18 -46.13 29.08
CA HIS A 1100 -44.44 -45.38 28.95
C HIS A 1100 -44.33 -43.99 29.63
N CYS A 1101 -45.17 -43.04 29.14
CA CYS A 1101 -45.88 -41.97 29.85
C CYS A 1101 -45.19 -40.70 30.39
N ALA A 1102 -45.44 -39.60 29.66
CA ALA A 1102 -46.25 -38.43 30.04
C ALA A 1102 -45.89 -37.64 31.33
N GLN A 1103 -45.28 -36.46 31.14
CA GLN A 1103 -45.97 -35.15 31.15
C GLN A 1103 -45.08 -34.07 30.56
#